data_AF-A0A193G2C9-F1
#
_entry.id   AF-A0A193G2C9-F1
#
_cell.length_a   1.000
_cell.length_b   1.000
_cell.length_c   1.000
_cell.angle_alpha   90.00
_cell.angle_beta   90.00
_cell.angle_gamma   90.00
#
_symmetry.space_group_name_H-M   'P 1'
#
loop_
_entity.id
_entity.type
_entity.pdbx_description
1 polymer ?
#
loop_
_entity_poly.entity_id
_entity_poly.type
_entity_poly.pdbx_seq_one_letter_code
_entity_poly.pdbx_strand_id
1 'polypeptide(L)'
;MDAGNQFARSHEIGVKVALILQKRLQAANEQYTARARQVATSAGNGADGAGPDAAGIAAALNPLNWYGYAVDAMQRSVLFWDAMRQRGNNFVENASQGLKPVLHFDYETVADGRTFDRPVNYALLRIAPPAGVVVHDNRRPYVIIDPRAGHGPGIGGFKDDSQVGVALRAGHPVYFVVFYRDPEPGQTLFDVCDAERLFVKKVRELHPDAPKPAVVGNCQGGWAAMMLAASGPDETGPIVINGAPMSYWGGAWTEGEGNNPMRYAGGMLGGTWTASLLADLGDGKFDGAWLVQNFEYLNPANSLWDKYYHVYDKVDTEPPRFLEFERWWGGFYLMNREEIEWITRNLFVGNKLWSGNVGAQDSQRLDLRAIKTPIVLFASMGDNITPPQQAFNWVVDVYGSTEEVKSRGQVIVGLLHESVGHLGIFVSGKVAKKEHAQIVSVLETIESLPPGLYGMTIDEGRDKNGDTRYEVEFQEHRLEDVAARLNRFQRVDEKAFEAVALVSDYLQHGYSLFAQPWVQAMSNAYTARRMRELHPLRVQNWAISDLNPWLAWLGPAAQVARTNRQTVADDHPLRRAEHAGASLVSAALDYFRDTRDALTEAAFFTVYGNVYSRYLAEGKDGALKEKIQPDPRSLPFVRAVLDAIAEGGYVEALARVSALLRRQDQPLPLSRLELRHELATEYAEYLPRISLHDWRRIRGEQEIAVRYETERAIQTLPQLLRDATDRERFLALVAKLSADERVRGLVSSEEQRAMLGRIRQALSNVKAANGKAANGKAANGRTLDNKTEHRRPAGRKAAAGRAAKPRSRQAALGPR
;
A
#
# COMPACT_ATOMS: atom_id res chain seq x y z
N MET A 1 43.18 -5.33 7.20
CA MET A 1 42.32 -5.04 8.35
C MET A 1 43.16 -4.37 9.43
N ASP A 2 42.85 -3.10 9.73
CA ASP A 2 43.46 -2.38 10.85
C ASP A 2 42.55 -2.49 12.07
N ALA A 3 43.01 -3.21 13.09
CA ALA A 3 42.26 -3.46 14.31
C ALA A 3 41.92 -2.17 15.09
N GLY A 4 42.76 -1.13 14.98
CA GLY A 4 42.50 0.17 15.62
C GLY A 4 41.29 0.86 15.00
N ASN A 5 41.21 0.90 13.67
CA ASN A 5 40.07 1.45 12.94
C ASN A 5 38.77 0.66 13.19
N GLN A 6 38.85 -0.68 13.27
CA GLN A 6 37.69 -1.51 13.59
C GLN A 6 37.20 -1.29 15.03
N PHE A 7 38.10 -1.12 15.99
CA PHE A 7 37.75 -0.80 17.38
C PHE A 7 37.13 0.60 17.49
N ALA A 8 37.70 1.61 16.82
CA ALA A 8 37.16 2.97 16.82
C ALA A 8 35.72 3.04 16.24
N ARG A 9 35.48 2.41 15.08
CA ARG A 9 34.12 2.30 14.50
C ARG A 9 33.15 1.55 15.42
N SER A 10 33.61 0.49 16.08
CA SER A 10 32.80 -0.29 17.03
C SER A 10 32.41 0.53 18.27
N HIS A 11 33.34 1.33 18.79
CA HIS A 11 33.11 2.28 19.89
C HIS A 11 32.12 3.38 19.50
N GLU A 12 32.28 3.98 18.31
CA GLU A 12 31.37 5.02 17.79
C GLU A 12 29.91 4.51 17.67
N ILE A 13 29.73 3.28 17.15
CA ILE A 13 28.42 2.62 17.10
C ILE A 13 27.86 2.43 18.51
N GLY A 14 28.68 1.94 19.46
CA GLY A 14 28.28 1.75 20.86
C GLY A 14 27.80 3.06 21.51
N VAL A 15 28.52 4.17 21.33
CA VAL A 15 28.13 5.49 21.84
C VAL A 15 26.81 5.96 21.22
N LYS A 16 26.66 5.84 19.90
CA LYS A 16 25.42 6.21 19.20
C LYS A 16 24.21 5.40 19.67
N VAL A 17 24.37 4.08 19.82
CA VAL A 17 23.31 3.20 20.32
C VAL A 17 22.93 3.54 21.77
N ALA A 18 23.91 3.79 22.64
CA ALA A 18 23.65 4.18 24.03
C ALA A 18 22.86 5.50 24.13
N LEU A 19 23.20 6.50 23.32
CA LEU A 19 22.49 7.79 23.27
C LEU A 19 21.05 7.64 22.76
N ILE A 20 20.82 6.81 21.73
CA ILE A 20 19.47 6.53 21.22
C ILE A 20 18.65 5.79 22.28
N LEU A 21 19.21 4.74 22.90
CA LEU A 21 18.56 3.98 23.97
C LEU A 21 18.18 4.90 25.14
N GLN A 22 19.10 5.75 25.60
CA GLN A 22 18.83 6.72 26.67
C GLN A 22 17.66 7.65 26.29
N LYS A 23 17.66 8.21 25.07
CA LYS A 23 16.57 9.09 24.60
C LYS A 23 15.22 8.36 24.53
N ARG A 24 15.19 7.11 24.05
CA ARG A 24 13.97 6.28 23.98
C ARG A 24 13.42 5.96 25.37
N LEU A 25 14.28 5.54 26.31
CA LEU A 25 13.88 5.24 27.68
C LEU A 25 13.41 6.49 28.44
N GLN A 26 14.04 7.65 28.20
CA GLN A 26 13.56 8.92 28.74
C GLN A 26 12.16 9.26 28.22
N ALA A 27 11.92 9.17 26.90
CA ALA A 27 10.61 9.43 26.32
C ALA A 27 9.52 8.49 26.88
N ALA A 28 9.79 7.19 26.97
CA ALA A 28 8.88 6.21 27.58
C ALA A 28 8.53 6.57 29.03
N ASN A 29 9.53 6.97 29.83
CA ASN A 29 9.31 7.38 31.23
C ASN A 29 8.53 8.69 31.34
N GLU A 30 8.77 9.66 30.44
CA GLU A 30 8.02 10.92 30.35
C GLU A 30 6.55 10.67 29.99
N GLN A 31 6.28 9.84 28.99
CA GLN A 31 4.93 9.44 28.57
C GLN A 31 4.18 8.70 29.69
N TYR A 32 4.81 7.71 30.32
CA TYR A 32 4.24 7.00 31.47
C TYR A 32 3.92 7.96 32.63
N THR A 33 4.86 8.85 32.96
CA THR A 33 4.67 9.86 34.02
C THR A 33 3.55 10.85 33.68
N ALA A 34 3.45 11.29 32.43
CA ALA A 34 2.39 12.17 31.95
C ALA A 34 1.01 11.50 32.05
N ARG A 35 0.89 10.26 31.58
CA ARG A 35 -0.35 9.49 31.65
C ARG A 35 -0.74 9.15 33.09
N ALA A 36 0.20 8.77 33.94
CA ALA A 36 -0.05 8.55 35.37
C ALA A 36 -0.54 9.82 36.08
N ARG A 37 0.03 10.99 35.75
CA ARG A 37 -0.45 12.30 36.25
C ARG A 37 -1.85 12.63 35.73
N GLN A 38 -2.14 12.38 34.45
CA GLN A 38 -3.46 12.60 33.86
C GLN A 38 -4.52 11.72 34.50
N VAL A 39 -4.19 10.47 34.86
CA VAL A 39 -5.08 9.59 35.62
C VAL A 39 -5.27 10.11 37.05
N ALA A 40 -4.20 10.57 37.72
CA ALA A 40 -4.31 11.14 39.06
C ALA A 40 -5.18 12.41 39.12
N THR A 41 -5.07 13.31 38.12
CA THR A 41 -5.89 14.54 38.07
C THR A 41 -7.35 14.26 37.68
N SER A 42 -7.60 13.34 36.74
CA SER A 42 -8.96 12.94 36.37
C SER A 42 -9.67 12.12 37.46
N ALA A 43 -8.94 11.36 38.28
CA ALA A 43 -9.47 10.70 39.46
C ALA A 43 -9.73 11.68 40.63
N GLY A 44 -8.90 12.71 40.79
CA GLY A 44 -8.99 13.69 41.88
C GLY A 44 -10.05 14.77 41.67
N ASN A 45 -10.30 15.19 40.43
CA ASN A 45 -11.16 16.35 40.16
C ASN A 45 -12.66 16.06 40.31
N GLY A 46 -13.23 16.45 41.45
CA GLY A 46 -14.30 17.45 41.39
C GLY A 46 -13.75 18.77 40.85
N ALA A 47 -14.61 19.72 40.46
CA ALA A 47 -14.12 21.03 40.03
C ALA A 47 -13.20 21.66 41.12
N ASP A 48 -12.16 22.38 40.68
CA ASP A 48 -11.22 23.18 41.49
C ASP A 48 -9.95 22.51 42.06
N GLY A 49 -9.51 21.35 41.53
CA GLY A 49 -8.08 20.97 41.53
C GLY A 49 -7.44 20.66 42.89
N ALA A 50 -8.24 20.49 43.95
CA ALA A 50 -7.78 19.91 45.20
C ALA A 50 -7.53 18.39 45.06
N GLY A 51 -6.78 17.81 45.99
CA GLY A 51 -6.64 16.34 46.09
C GLY A 51 -8.00 15.65 46.33
N PRO A 52 -8.06 14.30 46.25
CA PRO A 52 -9.32 13.55 46.31
C PRO A 52 -10.17 14.00 47.49
N ASP A 53 -11.34 14.54 47.19
CA ASP A 53 -12.12 15.28 48.17
C ASP A 53 -12.56 14.35 49.32
N ALA A 54 -12.66 14.90 50.53
CA ALA A 54 -12.95 14.10 51.73
C ALA A 54 -14.31 13.39 51.67
N ALA A 55 -15.29 13.95 50.94
CA ALA A 55 -16.58 13.31 50.68
C ALA A 55 -16.47 12.23 49.58
N GLY A 56 -15.59 12.36 48.59
CA GLY A 56 -15.25 11.31 47.63
C GLY A 56 -14.64 10.07 48.30
N ILE A 57 -13.72 10.27 49.25
CA ILE A 57 -13.14 9.19 50.08
C ILE A 57 -14.21 8.60 51.01
N ALA A 58 -15.01 9.43 51.69
CA ALA A 58 -16.10 8.96 52.55
C ALA A 58 -17.21 8.22 51.77
N ALA A 59 -17.49 8.62 50.52
CA ALA A 59 -18.44 7.96 49.64
C ALA A 59 -17.90 6.63 49.10
N ALA A 60 -16.59 6.51 48.85
CA ALA A 60 -15.96 5.23 48.53
C ALA A 60 -15.96 4.25 49.72
N LEU A 61 -15.90 4.78 50.95
CA LEU A 61 -15.98 4.01 52.20
C LEU A 61 -17.42 3.74 52.68
N ASN A 62 -18.44 4.24 51.99
CA ASN A 62 -19.85 4.00 52.33
C ASN A 62 -20.25 2.54 51.99
N PRO A 63 -20.72 1.73 52.96
CA PRO A 63 -21.11 0.34 52.72
C PRO A 63 -22.16 0.14 51.63
N LEU A 64 -23.06 1.10 51.42
CA LEU A 64 -24.10 1.02 50.37
C LEU A 64 -23.52 1.22 48.97
N ASN A 65 -22.59 2.17 48.81
CA ASN A 65 -21.89 2.41 47.55
C ASN A 65 -20.98 1.22 47.20
N TRP A 66 -20.33 0.62 48.20
CA TRP A 66 -19.56 -0.60 48.01
C TRP A 66 -20.47 -1.79 47.66
N TYR A 67 -21.59 -1.99 48.36
CA TYR A 67 -22.54 -3.04 48.00
C TYR A 67 -23.05 -2.92 46.55
N GLY A 68 -23.49 -1.72 46.13
CA GLY A 68 -23.96 -1.47 44.78
C GLY A 68 -22.90 -1.74 43.71
N TYR A 69 -21.68 -1.21 43.89
CA TYR A 69 -20.58 -1.45 42.95
C TYR A 69 -20.09 -2.91 42.97
N ALA A 70 -20.14 -3.62 44.11
CA ALA A 70 -19.78 -5.03 44.19
C ALA A 70 -20.77 -5.91 43.39
N VAL A 71 -22.09 -5.66 43.53
CA VAL A 71 -23.13 -6.34 42.74
C VAL A 71 -22.94 -6.07 41.25
N ASP A 72 -22.76 -4.80 40.88
CA ASP A 72 -22.51 -4.37 39.51
C ASP A 72 -21.26 -5.03 38.90
N ALA A 73 -20.11 -4.99 39.59
CA ALA A 73 -18.86 -5.59 39.13
C ALA A 73 -18.94 -7.12 39.04
N MET A 74 -19.65 -7.80 39.96
CA MET A 74 -19.91 -9.24 39.86
C MET A 74 -20.76 -9.57 38.62
N GLN A 75 -21.83 -8.80 38.37
CA GLN A 75 -22.64 -8.96 37.16
C GLN A 75 -21.82 -8.73 35.90
N ARG A 76 -21.05 -7.63 35.81
CA ARG A 76 -20.16 -7.37 34.66
C ARG A 76 -19.16 -8.49 34.45
N SER A 77 -18.59 -9.05 35.53
CA SER A 77 -17.66 -10.18 35.45
C SER A 77 -18.31 -11.43 34.83
N VAL A 78 -19.52 -11.80 35.27
CA VAL A 78 -20.25 -12.96 34.70
C VAL A 78 -20.61 -12.73 33.23
N LEU A 79 -21.07 -11.53 32.88
CA LEU A 79 -21.42 -11.17 31.51
C LEU A 79 -20.20 -11.12 30.58
N PHE A 80 -19.05 -10.64 31.08
CA PHE A 80 -17.78 -10.64 30.37
C PHE A 80 -17.29 -12.08 30.10
N TRP A 81 -17.32 -12.96 31.10
CA TRP A 81 -16.92 -14.36 30.91
C TRP A 81 -17.87 -15.13 29.99
N ASP A 82 -19.17 -14.81 30.00
CA ASP A 82 -20.11 -15.33 29.00
C ASP A 82 -19.81 -14.80 27.59
N ALA A 83 -19.40 -13.54 27.43
CA ALA A 83 -18.93 -13.04 26.14
C ALA A 83 -17.64 -13.74 25.67
N MET A 84 -16.69 -14.04 26.57
CA MET A 84 -15.50 -14.83 26.22
C MET A 84 -15.85 -16.28 25.85
N ARG A 85 -16.82 -16.89 26.53
CA ARG A 85 -17.38 -18.22 26.21
C ARG A 85 -18.05 -18.23 24.82
N GLN A 86 -18.85 -17.21 24.53
CA GLN A 86 -19.48 -17.03 23.22
C GLN A 86 -18.43 -16.85 22.12
N ARG A 87 -17.33 -16.11 22.37
CA ARG A 87 -16.20 -16.02 21.44
C ARG A 87 -15.61 -17.39 21.12
N GLY A 88 -15.35 -18.20 22.15
CA GLY A 88 -14.82 -19.56 21.98
C GLY A 88 -15.77 -20.47 21.21
N ASN A 89 -17.06 -20.41 21.50
CA ASN A 89 -18.10 -21.12 20.74
C ASN A 89 -18.10 -20.71 19.26
N ASN A 90 -18.14 -19.40 18.99
CA ASN A 90 -18.09 -18.86 17.63
C ASN A 90 -16.82 -19.33 16.91
N PHE A 91 -15.66 -19.32 17.57
CA PHE A 91 -14.40 -19.82 17.00
C PHE A 91 -14.50 -21.30 16.60
N VAL A 92 -15.03 -22.16 17.49
CA VAL A 92 -15.20 -23.61 17.24
C VAL A 92 -16.19 -23.85 16.09
N GLU A 93 -17.32 -23.12 16.05
CA GLU A 93 -18.30 -23.21 14.97
C GLU A 93 -17.71 -22.76 13.62
N ASN A 94 -17.07 -21.59 13.56
CA ASN A 94 -16.49 -21.10 12.31
C ASN A 94 -15.37 -22.03 11.80
N ALA A 95 -14.57 -22.61 12.70
CA ALA A 95 -13.56 -23.59 12.35
C ALA A 95 -14.16 -24.89 11.79
N SER A 96 -15.32 -25.34 12.27
CA SER A 96 -16.01 -26.53 11.75
C SER A 96 -16.69 -26.27 10.40
N GLN A 97 -17.14 -25.03 10.14
CA GLN A 97 -17.71 -24.58 8.87
C GLN A 97 -16.67 -24.20 7.79
N GLY A 98 -15.39 -24.44 8.03
CA GLY A 98 -14.32 -24.20 7.04
C GLY A 98 -13.82 -22.76 6.93
N LEU A 99 -14.10 -21.89 7.92
CA LEU A 99 -13.72 -20.47 7.96
C LEU A 99 -14.18 -19.68 6.72
N LYS A 100 -15.49 -19.52 6.52
CA LYS A 100 -16.04 -18.70 5.42
C LYS A 100 -15.51 -17.24 5.45
N PRO A 101 -15.35 -16.56 4.30
CA PRO A 101 -15.00 -15.14 4.25
C PRO A 101 -15.97 -14.27 5.07
N VAL A 102 -15.44 -13.26 5.76
CA VAL A 102 -16.22 -12.37 6.65
C VAL A 102 -16.80 -11.17 5.92
N LEU A 103 -17.41 -11.40 4.75
CA LEU A 103 -18.06 -10.35 3.97
C LEU A 103 -19.47 -10.06 4.51
N HIS A 104 -19.81 -8.77 4.62
CA HIS A 104 -21.16 -8.31 4.98
C HIS A 104 -22.18 -8.45 3.84
N PHE A 105 -21.68 -8.43 2.60
CA PHE A 105 -22.48 -8.43 1.38
C PHE A 105 -22.65 -9.84 0.82
N ASP A 106 -23.79 -10.11 0.19
CA ASP A 106 -24.01 -11.31 -0.62
C ASP A 106 -23.09 -11.31 -1.86
N TYR A 107 -22.75 -12.49 -2.36
CA TYR A 107 -21.81 -12.64 -3.48
C TYR A 107 -22.03 -13.90 -4.32
N GLU A 108 -21.55 -13.85 -5.55
CA GLU A 108 -21.44 -14.98 -6.49
C GLU A 108 -19.97 -15.30 -6.77
N THR A 109 -19.58 -16.58 -6.76
CA THR A 109 -18.23 -16.99 -7.18
C THR A 109 -18.15 -17.06 -8.71
N VAL A 110 -17.35 -16.16 -9.30
CA VAL A 110 -17.22 -15.98 -10.76
C VAL A 110 -16.04 -16.78 -11.34
N ALA A 111 -14.99 -16.99 -10.55
CA ALA A 111 -13.87 -17.86 -10.92
C ALA A 111 -13.27 -18.50 -9.66
N ASP A 112 -12.90 -19.78 -9.75
CA ASP A 112 -12.26 -20.53 -8.68
C ASP A 112 -10.86 -20.97 -9.16
N GLY A 113 -9.81 -20.41 -8.55
CA GLY A 113 -8.43 -20.67 -8.94
C GLY A 113 -7.99 -22.12 -8.73
N ARG A 114 -8.74 -22.91 -7.96
CA ARG A 114 -8.48 -24.35 -7.77
C ARG A 114 -8.81 -25.17 -9.02
N THR A 115 -9.57 -24.61 -9.95
CA THR A 115 -9.93 -25.25 -11.22
C THR A 115 -9.03 -24.81 -12.40
N PHE A 116 -7.99 -24.01 -12.15
CA PHE A 116 -7.04 -23.57 -13.17
C PHE A 116 -5.95 -24.62 -13.43
N ASP A 117 -5.27 -24.52 -14.59
CA ASP A 117 -4.15 -25.40 -14.98
C ASP A 117 -3.02 -25.47 -13.92
N ARG A 118 -2.86 -24.38 -13.16
CA ARG A 118 -2.01 -24.29 -11.96
C ARG A 118 -2.91 -23.93 -10.79
N PRO A 119 -3.42 -24.91 -10.02
CA PRO A 119 -4.38 -24.67 -8.96
C PRO A 119 -3.86 -23.74 -7.87
N VAL A 120 -4.69 -22.78 -7.45
CA VAL A 120 -4.44 -21.95 -6.28
C VAL A 120 -5.67 -21.84 -5.41
N ASN A 121 -5.50 -21.67 -4.10
CA ASN A 121 -6.60 -21.56 -3.14
C ASN A 121 -7.34 -20.21 -3.17
N TYR A 122 -7.35 -19.49 -4.29
CA TYR A 122 -7.95 -18.18 -4.45
C TYR A 122 -9.22 -18.25 -5.30
N ALA A 123 -10.18 -17.36 -5.08
CA ALA A 123 -11.38 -17.23 -5.90
C ALA A 123 -11.76 -15.76 -6.10
N LEU A 124 -12.38 -15.47 -7.24
CA LEU A 124 -12.97 -14.18 -7.56
C LEU A 124 -14.47 -14.20 -7.26
N LEU A 125 -14.91 -13.30 -6.39
CA LEU A 125 -16.32 -13.06 -6.08
C LEU A 125 -16.82 -11.81 -6.80
N ARG A 126 -18.04 -11.82 -7.32
CA ARG A 126 -18.82 -10.60 -7.67
C ARG A 126 -19.72 -10.28 -6.49
N ILE A 127 -19.64 -9.06 -5.98
CA ILE A 127 -20.48 -8.62 -4.88
C ILE A 127 -21.87 -8.21 -5.42
N ALA A 128 -22.93 -8.70 -4.76
CA ALA A 128 -24.29 -8.29 -5.06
C ALA A 128 -24.55 -6.90 -4.44
N PRO A 129 -25.14 -5.94 -5.18
CA PRO A 129 -25.49 -4.64 -4.62
C PRO A 129 -26.59 -4.79 -3.57
N PRO A 130 -26.49 -4.12 -2.40
CA PRO A 130 -27.54 -4.15 -1.39
C PRO A 130 -28.80 -3.42 -1.87
N ALA A 131 -29.95 -3.71 -1.25
CA ALA A 131 -31.24 -3.17 -1.64
C ALA A 131 -31.23 -1.62 -1.73
N GLY A 132 -31.64 -1.09 -2.88
CA GLY A 132 -31.67 0.35 -3.16
C GLY A 132 -30.40 0.92 -3.80
N VAL A 133 -29.30 0.16 -3.88
CA VAL A 133 -28.08 0.58 -4.59
C VAL A 133 -28.13 0.15 -6.06
N VAL A 134 -27.92 1.10 -6.97
CA VAL A 134 -27.89 0.85 -8.42
C VAL A 134 -26.43 0.83 -8.89
N VAL A 135 -26.02 -0.30 -9.47
CA VAL A 135 -24.71 -0.48 -10.09
C VAL A 135 -24.86 -0.48 -11.61
N HIS A 136 -23.89 0.12 -12.31
CA HIS A 136 -23.88 0.20 -13.76
C HIS A 136 -22.71 -0.60 -14.35
N ASP A 137 -23.00 -1.64 -15.14
CA ASP A 137 -21.97 -2.52 -15.71
C ASP A 137 -21.01 -1.83 -16.71
N ASN A 138 -21.32 -0.61 -17.17
CA ASN A 138 -20.41 0.21 -17.98
C ASN A 138 -19.52 1.17 -17.17
N ARG A 139 -19.72 1.29 -15.85
CA ARG A 139 -18.78 2.01 -14.97
C ARG A 139 -17.59 1.12 -14.65
N ARG A 140 -16.44 1.76 -14.37
CA ARG A 140 -15.18 1.08 -14.06
C ARG A 140 -15.38 0.04 -12.93
N PRO A 141 -15.09 -1.25 -13.14
CA PRO A 141 -15.14 -2.23 -12.08
C PRO A 141 -14.02 -2.02 -11.06
N TYR A 142 -14.25 -2.40 -9.80
CA TYR A 142 -13.25 -2.43 -8.74
C TYR A 142 -12.92 -3.88 -8.39
N VAL A 143 -11.64 -4.20 -8.24
CA VAL A 143 -11.13 -5.49 -7.77
C VAL A 143 -10.38 -5.26 -6.47
N ILE A 144 -10.92 -5.76 -5.36
CA ILE A 144 -10.35 -5.59 -4.02
C ILE A 144 -9.58 -6.85 -3.63
N ILE A 145 -8.31 -6.68 -3.22
CA ILE A 145 -7.40 -7.74 -2.79
C ILE A 145 -7.05 -7.50 -1.31
N ASP A 146 -7.52 -8.41 -0.46
CA ASP A 146 -7.33 -8.35 0.98
C ASP A 146 -6.01 -8.98 1.46
N PRO A 147 -5.52 -8.64 2.67
CA PRO A 147 -4.25 -9.14 3.16
C PRO A 147 -4.36 -10.59 3.64
N ARG A 148 -3.55 -11.49 3.06
CA ARG A 148 -3.34 -12.85 3.59
C ARG A 148 -2.37 -12.87 4.79
N ALA A 149 -2.44 -11.86 5.65
CA ALA A 149 -1.50 -11.63 6.75
C ALA A 149 -1.78 -12.52 7.98
N GLY A 150 -1.95 -13.83 7.74
CA GLY A 150 -2.32 -14.85 8.72
C GLY A 150 -3.82 -14.97 9.02
N HIS A 151 -4.59 -13.91 8.77
CA HIS A 151 -6.05 -13.88 8.85
C HIS A 151 -6.75 -14.34 7.56
N GLY A 152 -8.07 -14.57 7.64
CA GLY A 152 -8.94 -14.79 6.49
C GLY A 152 -9.36 -13.51 5.74
N PRO A 153 -9.92 -13.66 4.52
CA PRO A 153 -10.34 -12.56 3.68
C PRO A 153 -11.73 -12.02 4.06
N GLY A 154 -12.04 -10.83 3.55
CA GLY A 154 -13.35 -10.16 3.67
C GLY A 154 -13.31 -8.91 4.55
N ILE A 155 -12.16 -8.55 5.11
CA ILE A 155 -12.02 -7.40 6.00
C ILE A 155 -12.26 -6.06 5.26
N GLY A 156 -11.89 -5.96 3.98
CA GLY A 156 -12.24 -4.82 3.11
C GLY A 156 -13.74 -4.68 2.75
N GLY A 157 -14.56 -5.68 3.11
CA GLY A 157 -16.02 -5.71 2.91
C GLY A 157 -16.80 -6.10 4.16
N PHE A 158 -16.21 -5.92 5.35
CA PHE A 158 -16.72 -6.40 6.64
C PHE A 158 -17.97 -5.68 7.16
N LYS A 159 -18.29 -4.50 6.60
CA LYS A 159 -19.44 -3.64 6.97
C LYS A 159 -19.96 -2.90 5.75
N ASP A 160 -21.17 -2.35 5.82
CA ASP A 160 -21.67 -1.44 4.77
C ASP A 160 -20.79 -0.18 4.61
N ASP A 161 -20.24 0.33 5.71
CA ASP A 161 -19.23 1.39 5.73
C ASP A 161 -17.81 0.83 5.48
N SER A 162 -17.59 0.30 4.27
CA SER A 162 -16.32 -0.29 3.81
C SER A 162 -15.98 0.12 2.38
N GLN A 163 -14.80 -0.28 1.89
CA GLN A 163 -14.37 -0.02 0.50
C GLN A 163 -15.35 -0.60 -0.52
N VAL A 164 -15.87 -1.82 -0.26
CA VAL A 164 -16.93 -2.45 -1.07
C VAL A 164 -18.17 -1.57 -1.12
N GLY A 165 -18.69 -1.17 0.05
CA GLY A 165 -19.90 -0.35 0.12
C GLY A 165 -19.74 1.04 -0.51
N VAL A 166 -18.57 1.67 -0.38
CA VAL A 166 -18.26 2.97 -1.00
C VAL A 166 -18.30 2.85 -2.53
N ALA A 167 -17.63 1.86 -3.12
CA ALA A 167 -17.62 1.67 -4.57
C ALA A 167 -19.01 1.28 -5.12
N LEU A 168 -19.76 0.42 -4.41
CA LEU A 168 -21.14 0.09 -4.76
C LEU A 168 -22.06 1.31 -4.71
N ARG A 169 -22.00 2.14 -3.66
CA ARG A 169 -22.79 3.38 -3.55
C ARG A 169 -22.42 4.42 -4.61
N ALA A 170 -21.18 4.42 -5.09
CA ALA A 170 -20.74 5.19 -6.26
C ALA A 170 -21.17 4.55 -7.61
N GLY A 171 -21.92 3.44 -7.59
CA GLY A 171 -22.52 2.79 -8.75
C GLY A 171 -21.58 1.89 -9.55
N HIS A 172 -20.42 1.53 -9.00
CA HIS A 172 -19.42 0.70 -9.69
C HIS A 172 -19.63 -0.80 -9.42
N PRO A 173 -19.37 -1.68 -10.42
CA PRO A 173 -19.28 -3.12 -10.18
C PRO A 173 -18.12 -3.44 -9.25
N VAL A 174 -18.36 -4.23 -8.19
CA VAL A 174 -17.32 -4.61 -7.22
C VAL A 174 -17.08 -6.11 -7.24
N TYR A 175 -15.80 -6.46 -7.35
CA TYR A 175 -15.27 -7.80 -7.27
C TYR A 175 -14.29 -7.91 -6.10
N PHE A 176 -14.24 -9.08 -5.49
CA PHE A 176 -13.43 -9.34 -4.30
C PHE A 176 -12.59 -10.60 -4.51
N VAL A 177 -11.29 -10.50 -4.32
CA VAL A 177 -10.38 -11.65 -4.33
C VAL A 177 -10.35 -12.24 -2.93
N VAL A 178 -10.88 -13.46 -2.79
CA VAL A 178 -10.81 -14.24 -1.56
C VAL A 178 -9.84 -15.40 -1.72
N PHE A 179 -9.43 -15.97 -0.60
CA PHE A 179 -8.66 -17.21 -0.54
C PHE A 179 -9.27 -18.15 0.50
N TYR A 180 -9.10 -19.45 0.33
CA TYR A 180 -9.52 -20.49 1.26
C TYR A 180 -8.46 -20.74 2.33
N ARG A 181 -8.85 -21.38 3.46
CA ARG A 181 -7.94 -21.63 4.59
C ARG A 181 -6.67 -22.37 4.20
N ASP A 182 -6.82 -23.43 3.43
CA ASP A 182 -5.75 -24.33 3.03
C ASP A 182 -5.22 -23.95 1.64
N PRO A 183 -3.90 -23.80 1.45
CA PRO A 183 -3.29 -23.65 0.13
C PRO A 183 -3.37 -24.94 -0.67
N GLU A 184 -3.40 -24.82 -2.00
CA GLU A 184 -3.32 -25.96 -2.91
C GLU A 184 -1.89 -26.56 -2.91
N PRO A 185 -1.71 -27.88 -3.11
CA PRO A 185 -0.39 -28.51 -3.07
C PRO A 185 0.57 -27.93 -4.12
N GLY A 186 1.72 -27.43 -3.68
CA GLY A 186 2.75 -26.87 -4.57
C GLY A 186 2.47 -25.46 -5.10
N GLN A 187 1.34 -24.84 -4.73
CA GLN A 187 1.07 -23.42 -5.00
C GLN A 187 2.19 -22.53 -4.47
N THR A 188 2.69 -21.64 -5.33
CA THR A 188 3.61 -20.54 -5.00
C THR A 188 2.93 -19.19 -5.16
N LEU A 189 3.57 -18.13 -4.68
CA LEU A 189 3.06 -16.77 -4.81
C LEU A 189 2.97 -16.27 -6.27
N PHE A 190 3.79 -16.83 -7.18
CA PHE A 190 3.69 -16.49 -8.60
C PHE A 190 2.48 -17.15 -9.26
N ASP A 191 2.10 -18.37 -8.83
CA ASP A 191 0.85 -19.00 -9.25
C ASP A 191 -0.37 -18.16 -8.83
N VAL A 192 -0.33 -17.60 -7.62
CA VAL A 192 -1.36 -16.67 -7.12
C VAL A 192 -1.41 -15.41 -7.97
N CYS A 193 -0.28 -14.79 -8.29
CA CYS A 193 -0.20 -13.62 -9.17
C CYS A 193 -0.76 -13.90 -10.57
N ASP A 194 -0.44 -15.06 -11.17
CA ASP A 194 -0.99 -15.47 -12.46
C ASP A 194 -2.50 -15.77 -12.40
N ALA A 195 -3.01 -16.32 -11.29
CA ALA A 195 -4.45 -16.47 -11.07
C ALA A 195 -5.16 -15.11 -10.91
N GLU A 196 -4.56 -14.15 -10.21
CA GLU A 196 -5.08 -12.76 -10.11
C GLU A 196 -5.13 -12.07 -11.48
N ARG A 197 -4.16 -12.33 -12.37
CA ARG A 197 -4.20 -11.87 -13.78
C ARG A 197 -5.37 -12.48 -14.54
N LEU A 198 -5.67 -13.77 -14.34
CA LEU A 198 -6.84 -14.43 -14.92
C LEU A 198 -8.15 -13.85 -14.36
N PHE A 199 -8.20 -13.51 -13.07
CA PHE A 199 -9.35 -12.83 -12.46
C PHE A 199 -9.57 -11.43 -13.06
N VAL A 200 -8.53 -10.60 -13.22
CA VAL A 200 -8.63 -9.29 -13.90
C VAL A 200 -9.13 -9.46 -15.33
N LYS A 201 -8.62 -10.44 -16.07
CA LYS A 201 -9.14 -10.79 -17.40
C LYS A 201 -10.62 -11.14 -17.36
N LYS A 202 -11.05 -11.94 -16.37
CA LYS A 202 -12.45 -12.32 -16.24
C LYS A 202 -13.37 -11.13 -15.97
N VAL A 203 -12.93 -10.19 -15.14
CA VAL A 203 -13.65 -8.92 -14.91
C VAL A 203 -13.76 -8.11 -16.21
N ARG A 204 -12.69 -8.05 -17.02
CA ARG A 204 -12.73 -7.38 -18.34
C ARG A 204 -13.67 -8.06 -19.35
N GLU A 205 -13.76 -9.38 -19.34
CA GLU A 205 -14.74 -10.13 -20.18
C GLU A 205 -16.20 -9.81 -19.80
N LEU A 206 -16.47 -9.61 -18.51
CA LEU A 206 -17.80 -9.26 -18.00
C LEU A 206 -18.16 -7.79 -18.20
N HIS A 207 -17.17 -6.92 -18.40
CA HIS A 207 -17.31 -5.47 -18.53
C HIS A 207 -16.56 -4.94 -19.78
N PRO A 208 -16.92 -5.38 -21.00
CA PRO A 208 -16.16 -5.06 -22.22
C PRO A 208 -16.23 -3.57 -22.59
N ASP A 209 -17.33 -2.89 -22.28
CA ASP A 209 -17.57 -1.48 -22.59
C ASP A 209 -17.11 -0.52 -21.47
N ALA A 210 -16.56 -1.05 -20.37
CA ALA A 210 -16.16 -0.26 -19.21
C ALA A 210 -14.66 0.09 -19.23
N PRO A 211 -14.22 1.14 -18.52
CA PRO A 211 -12.80 1.38 -18.27
C PRO A 211 -12.15 0.20 -17.52
N LYS A 212 -10.84 -0.01 -17.74
CA LYS A 212 -10.07 -1.10 -17.11
C LYS A 212 -10.24 -1.10 -15.58
N PRO A 213 -10.36 -2.27 -14.94
CA PRO A 213 -10.71 -2.36 -13.52
C PRO A 213 -9.69 -1.66 -12.63
N ALA A 214 -10.15 -0.87 -11.67
CA ALA A 214 -9.31 -0.34 -10.60
C ALA A 214 -8.95 -1.49 -9.64
N VAL A 215 -7.69 -1.57 -9.21
CA VAL A 215 -7.24 -2.60 -8.27
C VAL A 215 -6.94 -1.95 -6.92
N VAL A 216 -7.59 -2.40 -5.86
CA VAL A 216 -7.42 -1.90 -4.49
C VAL A 216 -6.79 -2.99 -3.65
N GLY A 217 -5.57 -2.75 -3.17
CA GLY A 217 -4.81 -3.71 -2.36
C GLY A 217 -4.62 -3.25 -0.92
N ASN A 218 -5.09 -4.05 0.04
CA ASN A 218 -5.03 -3.74 1.47
C ASN A 218 -3.83 -4.44 2.13
N CYS A 219 -2.94 -3.68 2.79
CA CYS A 219 -1.73 -4.18 3.45
C CYS A 219 -0.94 -5.12 2.53
N GLN A 220 -0.93 -6.43 2.80
CA GLN A 220 -0.29 -7.44 1.95
C GLN A 220 -0.87 -7.48 0.53
N GLY A 221 -2.19 -7.29 0.38
CA GLY A 221 -2.84 -7.19 -0.94
C GLY A 221 -2.36 -6.00 -1.76
N GLY A 222 -1.75 -4.99 -1.13
CA GLY A 222 -1.15 -3.85 -1.83
C GLY A 222 0.07 -4.23 -2.67
N TRP A 223 0.99 -5.03 -2.13
CA TRP A 223 2.11 -5.51 -2.95
C TRP A 223 1.68 -6.56 -3.98
N ALA A 224 0.62 -7.34 -3.71
CA ALA A 224 0.03 -8.24 -4.70
C ALA A 224 -0.55 -7.44 -5.89
N ALA A 225 -1.33 -6.39 -5.61
CA ALA A 225 -1.84 -5.46 -6.63
C ALA A 225 -0.71 -4.80 -7.46
N MET A 226 0.41 -4.45 -6.83
CA MET A 226 1.60 -3.93 -7.52
C MET A 226 2.29 -4.99 -8.39
N MET A 227 2.38 -6.25 -7.93
CA MET A 227 2.92 -7.37 -8.71
C MET A 227 2.04 -7.70 -9.93
N LEU A 228 0.73 -7.72 -9.73
CA LEU A 228 -0.31 -7.87 -10.76
C LEU A 228 -0.21 -6.77 -11.82
N ALA A 229 -0.12 -5.50 -11.40
CA ALA A 229 0.02 -4.37 -12.31
C ALA A 229 1.35 -4.37 -13.08
N ALA A 230 2.46 -4.77 -12.46
CA ALA A 230 3.76 -4.85 -13.12
C ALA A 230 3.88 -6.02 -14.10
N SER A 231 3.22 -7.15 -13.83
CA SER A 231 3.18 -8.33 -14.71
C SER A 231 2.11 -8.26 -15.81
N GLY A 232 1.09 -7.41 -15.64
CA GLY A 232 0.03 -7.15 -16.61
C GLY A 232 -0.26 -5.66 -16.82
N PRO A 233 0.71 -4.83 -17.22
CA PRO A 233 0.58 -3.36 -17.23
C PRO A 233 -0.43 -2.80 -18.25
N ASP A 234 -0.93 -3.66 -19.15
CA ASP A 234 -1.98 -3.33 -20.10
C ASP A 234 -3.36 -3.90 -19.70
N GLU A 235 -3.47 -4.63 -18.58
CA GLU A 235 -4.72 -5.25 -18.12
C GLU A 235 -5.45 -4.41 -17.05
N THR A 236 -4.71 -3.78 -16.13
CA THR A 236 -5.27 -3.04 -14.99
C THR A 236 -5.59 -1.57 -15.31
N GLY A 237 -6.47 -0.99 -14.50
CA GLY A 237 -6.67 0.46 -14.35
C GLY A 237 -5.75 1.05 -13.27
N PRO A 238 -6.13 2.19 -12.65
CA PRO A 238 -5.45 2.74 -11.48
C PRO A 238 -5.30 1.74 -10.34
N ILE A 239 -4.19 1.85 -9.62
CA ILE A 239 -3.86 0.99 -8.47
C ILE A 239 -3.96 1.82 -7.20
N VAL A 240 -4.68 1.34 -6.19
CA VAL A 240 -4.76 1.95 -4.86
C VAL A 240 -4.18 0.97 -3.85
N ILE A 241 -3.14 1.37 -3.11
CA ILE A 241 -2.57 0.53 -2.04
C ILE A 241 -2.67 1.22 -0.68
N ASN A 242 -3.26 0.49 0.28
CA ASN A 242 -3.68 1.01 1.58
C ASN A 242 -2.85 0.37 2.69
N GLY A 243 -2.02 1.15 3.38
CA GLY A 243 -1.13 0.65 4.45
C GLY A 243 -0.20 -0.47 3.97
N ALA A 244 0.26 -0.42 2.73
CA ALA A 244 1.00 -1.51 2.09
C ALA A 244 2.52 -1.33 2.19
N PRO A 245 3.26 -2.25 2.86
CA PRO A 245 4.71 -2.13 2.99
C PRO A 245 5.39 -2.51 1.68
N MET A 246 6.19 -1.59 1.16
CA MET A 246 6.92 -1.70 -0.12
C MET A 246 8.44 -1.46 0.05
N SER A 247 8.85 -0.78 1.12
CA SER A 247 10.24 -0.64 1.56
C SER A 247 10.40 -1.13 2.99
N TYR A 248 10.64 -2.43 3.14
CA TYR A 248 10.51 -3.18 4.40
C TYR A 248 11.55 -2.81 5.45
N TRP A 249 12.70 -2.28 5.06
CA TRP A 249 13.71 -1.74 5.98
C TRP A 249 13.40 -0.31 6.44
N GLY A 250 12.42 0.37 5.84
CA GLY A 250 12.09 1.78 6.12
C GLY A 250 11.77 2.05 7.59
N GLY A 251 12.39 3.09 8.15
CA GLY A 251 12.20 3.53 9.53
C GLY A 251 11.35 4.80 9.60
N ALA A 252 10.48 4.88 10.60
CA ALA A 252 9.74 6.09 10.93
C ALA A 252 10.65 7.04 11.69
N TRP A 253 10.55 8.34 11.39
CA TRP A 253 11.18 9.36 12.20
C TRP A 253 10.23 10.52 12.48
N THR A 254 9.93 10.68 13.76
CA THR A 254 9.42 11.89 14.41
C THR A 254 10.16 12.04 15.73
N GLU A 255 10.24 13.26 16.26
CA GLU A 255 10.71 13.51 17.64
C GLU A 255 9.60 13.16 18.62
N GLY A 256 9.28 11.87 18.70
CA GLY A 256 8.16 11.30 19.43
C GLY A 256 7.53 10.12 18.68
N GLU A 257 7.21 9.05 19.42
CA GLU A 257 6.19 8.01 19.13
C GLU A 257 6.33 7.11 17.88
N GLY A 258 7.31 7.34 17.01
CA GLY A 258 7.68 6.39 15.94
C GLY A 258 8.56 5.24 16.44
N ASN A 259 7.95 4.16 16.97
CA ASN A 259 8.61 2.87 17.23
C ASN A 259 8.11 1.82 16.22
N ASN A 260 9.02 1.31 15.36
CA ASN A 260 8.70 0.29 14.35
C ASN A 260 9.37 -1.06 14.69
N PRO A 261 9.06 -1.72 15.81
CA PRO A 261 9.80 -2.91 16.25
C PRO A 261 9.76 -4.05 15.23
N MET A 262 8.70 -4.14 14.40
CA MET A 262 8.57 -5.16 13.36
C MET A 262 9.75 -5.24 12.39
N ARG A 263 10.37 -4.10 12.01
CA ARG A 263 11.50 -4.15 11.06
C ARG A 263 12.70 -4.89 11.66
N TYR A 264 12.92 -4.77 12.96
CA TYR A 264 14.03 -5.42 13.66
C TYR A 264 13.81 -6.92 13.90
N ALA A 265 12.55 -7.39 13.92
CA ALA A 265 12.20 -8.78 14.22
C ALA A 265 12.91 -9.78 13.28
N GLY A 266 13.02 -9.47 11.98
CA GLY A 266 13.75 -10.29 11.02
C GLY A 266 15.22 -10.51 11.41
N GLY A 267 15.90 -9.51 11.95
CA GLY A 267 17.26 -9.66 12.47
C GLY A 267 17.31 -10.38 13.82
N MET A 268 16.40 -10.06 14.74
CA MET A 268 16.40 -10.62 16.09
C MET A 268 16.02 -12.11 16.14
N LEU A 269 15.27 -12.61 15.16
CA LEU A 269 14.95 -14.03 14.99
C LEU A 269 16.01 -14.80 14.17
N GLY A 270 17.11 -14.15 13.76
CA GLY A 270 18.15 -14.75 12.93
C GLY A 270 17.75 -14.95 11.46
N GLY A 271 16.73 -14.23 10.98
CA GLY A 271 16.31 -14.26 9.58
C GLY A 271 15.24 -15.28 9.23
N THR A 272 15.23 -15.69 7.96
CA THR A 272 14.15 -16.44 7.28
C THR A 272 14.01 -17.90 7.71
N TRP A 273 15.05 -18.48 8.31
CA TRP A 273 15.09 -19.91 8.65
C TRP A 273 13.97 -20.32 9.64
N THR A 274 13.53 -19.40 10.50
CA THR A 274 12.41 -19.62 11.44
C THR A 274 11.09 -19.85 10.72
N ALA A 275 10.81 -19.14 9.63
CA ALA A 275 9.61 -19.36 8.81
C ALA A 275 9.64 -20.73 8.13
N SER A 276 10.82 -21.13 7.63
CA SER A 276 11.06 -22.46 7.05
C SER A 276 10.84 -23.56 8.08
N LEU A 277 11.46 -23.44 9.27
CA LEU A 277 11.28 -24.35 10.39
C LEU A 277 9.80 -24.53 10.79
N LEU A 278 9.07 -23.43 10.94
CA LEU A 278 7.65 -23.47 11.32
C LEU A 278 6.77 -24.09 10.22
N ALA A 279 7.14 -23.92 8.95
CA ALA A 279 6.45 -24.56 7.82
C ALA A 279 6.77 -26.06 7.75
N ASP A 280 8.03 -26.47 7.98
CA ASP A 280 8.45 -27.87 8.00
C ASP A 280 7.82 -28.63 9.18
N LEU A 281 7.81 -28.06 10.38
CA LEU A 281 7.04 -28.57 11.54
C LEU A 281 5.51 -28.59 11.28
N GLY A 282 5.04 -27.74 10.37
CA GLY A 282 3.65 -27.66 9.92
C GLY A 282 3.28 -28.63 8.78
N ASP A 283 4.16 -29.59 8.44
CA ASP A 283 4.04 -30.54 7.33
C ASP A 283 3.96 -29.84 5.96
N GLY A 284 4.94 -28.95 5.71
CA GLY A 284 5.02 -28.10 4.52
C GLY A 284 4.09 -26.89 4.54
N LYS A 285 3.21 -26.75 5.55
CA LYS A 285 2.27 -25.62 5.69
C LYS A 285 2.60 -24.74 6.89
N PHE A 286 2.93 -23.48 6.62
CA PHE A 286 3.09 -22.44 7.62
C PHE A 286 1.73 -22.02 8.21
N ASP A 287 1.69 -21.82 9.53
CA ASP A 287 0.50 -21.41 10.25
C ASP A 287 0.43 -19.89 10.47
N GLY A 288 -0.55 -19.24 9.84
CA GLY A 288 -0.79 -17.81 9.96
C GLY A 288 -1.03 -17.31 11.39
N ALA A 289 -1.37 -18.18 12.33
CA ALA A 289 -1.50 -17.81 13.74
C ALA A 289 -0.21 -17.21 14.33
N TRP A 290 0.98 -17.57 13.82
CA TRP A 290 2.24 -16.95 14.22
C TRP A 290 2.36 -15.49 13.74
N LEU A 291 1.79 -15.14 12.58
CA LEU A 291 1.73 -13.75 12.11
C LEU A 291 0.75 -12.93 12.95
N VAL A 292 -0.41 -13.50 13.29
CA VAL A 292 -1.38 -12.84 14.18
C VAL A 292 -0.79 -12.60 15.57
N GLN A 293 -0.02 -13.56 16.10
CA GLN A 293 0.66 -13.40 17.38
C GLN A 293 1.70 -12.27 17.34
N ASN A 294 2.42 -12.11 16.24
CA ASN A 294 3.33 -10.98 16.04
C ASN A 294 2.56 -9.65 16.05
N PHE A 295 1.39 -9.56 15.39
CA PHE A 295 0.55 -8.35 15.45
C PHE A 295 0.04 -8.05 16.86
N GLU A 296 -0.43 -9.05 17.61
CA GLU A 296 -0.87 -8.85 19.00
C GLU A 296 0.26 -8.33 19.90
N TYR A 297 1.50 -8.78 19.68
CA TYR A 297 2.68 -8.39 20.46
C TYR A 297 3.10 -6.92 20.27
N LEU A 298 2.61 -6.25 19.22
CA LEU A 298 2.96 -4.84 18.94
C LEU A 298 2.23 -3.85 19.84
N ASN A 299 1.04 -4.21 20.32
CA ASN A 299 0.31 -3.40 21.28
C ASN A 299 -0.20 -4.28 22.43
N PRO A 300 0.68 -4.64 23.39
CA PRO A 300 0.29 -5.49 24.51
C PRO A 300 -0.74 -4.84 25.43
N ALA A 301 -0.77 -3.50 25.53
CA ALA A 301 -1.82 -2.77 26.25
C ALA A 301 -3.20 -3.09 25.66
N ASN A 302 -3.37 -2.95 24.34
CA ASN A 302 -4.61 -3.31 23.66
C ASN A 302 -4.89 -4.82 23.68
N SER A 303 -3.92 -5.65 23.29
CA SER A 303 -4.11 -7.08 23.04
C SER A 303 -4.33 -7.90 24.31
N LEU A 304 -3.74 -7.48 25.44
CA LEU A 304 -3.84 -8.20 26.72
C LEU A 304 -4.83 -7.54 27.70
N TRP A 305 -5.10 -6.23 27.56
CA TRP A 305 -5.88 -5.47 28.54
C TRP A 305 -7.01 -4.65 27.93
N ASP A 306 -6.74 -3.58 27.18
CA ASP A 306 -7.75 -2.55 26.86
C ASP A 306 -8.93 -3.11 26.06
N LYS A 307 -8.68 -4.03 25.11
CA LYS A 307 -9.75 -4.72 24.37
C LYS A 307 -10.73 -5.43 25.31
N TYR A 308 -10.20 -6.15 26.31
CA TYR A 308 -11.00 -6.94 27.24
C TYR A 308 -11.63 -6.07 28.34
N TYR A 309 -10.89 -5.08 28.85
CA TYR A 309 -11.42 -4.12 29.81
C TYR A 309 -12.55 -3.30 29.20
N HIS A 310 -12.49 -2.91 27.92
CA HIS A 310 -13.59 -2.21 27.25
C HIS A 310 -14.87 -3.08 27.14
N VAL A 311 -14.72 -4.38 26.83
CA VAL A 311 -15.85 -5.33 26.84
C VAL A 311 -16.41 -5.53 28.25
N TYR A 312 -15.55 -5.58 29.27
CA TYR A 312 -16.00 -5.67 30.67
C TYR A 312 -16.68 -4.38 31.14
N ASP A 313 -16.15 -3.21 30.77
CA ASP A 313 -16.67 -1.89 31.16
C ASP A 313 -18.03 -1.60 30.53
N LYS A 314 -18.15 -1.81 29.21
CA LYS A 314 -19.37 -1.58 28.43
C LYS A 314 -20.07 -2.90 28.10
N VAL A 315 -20.09 -3.83 29.05
CA VAL A 315 -20.61 -5.21 28.86
C VAL A 315 -22.07 -5.29 28.42
N ASP A 316 -22.86 -4.25 28.68
CA ASP A 316 -24.27 -4.19 28.31
C ASP A 316 -24.46 -3.81 26.81
N THR A 317 -23.43 -3.30 26.12
CA THR A 317 -23.52 -2.79 24.73
C THR A 317 -22.41 -3.26 23.77
N GLU A 318 -21.21 -3.53 24.27
CA GLU A 318 -20.01 -3.84 23.48
C GLU A 318 -19.88 -5.31 23.00
N PRO A 319 -20.34 -6.35 23.72
CA PRO A 319 -20.14 -7.75 23.30
C PRO A 319 -20.55 -8.09 21.86
N PRO A 320 -21.66 -7.59 21.27
CA PRO A 320 -21.99 -7.88 19.87
C PRO A 320 -20.92 -7.40 18.89
N ARG A 321 -20.41 -6.17 19.07
CA ARG A 321 -19.35 -5.59 18.22
C ARG A 321 -18.03 -6.33 18.38
N PHE A 322 -17.70 -6.71 19.61
CA PHE A 322 -16.52 -7.50 19.93
C PHE A 322 -16.59 -8.90 19.28
N LEU A 323 -17.70 -9.62 19.46
CA LEU A 323 -17.89 -10.97 18.90
C LEU A 323 -17.88 -10.99 17.37
N GLU A 324 -18.44 -9.95 16.74
CA GLU A 324 -18.35 -9.75 15.29
C GLU A 324 -16.88 -9.65 14.84
N PHE A 325 -16.08 -8.80 15.49
CA PHE A 325 -14.66 -8.63 15.16
C PHE A 325 -13.81 -9.88 15.44
N GLU A 326 -13.99 -10.53 16.59
CA GLU A 326 -13.24 -11.75 16.94
C GLU A 326 -13.53 -12.91 15.99
N ARG A 327 -14.68 -12.91 15.29
CA ARG A 327 -14.99 -13.88 14.21
C ARG A 327 -13.97 -13.80 13.07
N TRP A 328 -13.48 -12.61 12.75
CA TRP A 328 -12.39 -12.40 11.79
C TRP A 328 -11.02 -12.64 12.43
N TRP A 329 -10.76 -12.03 13.60
CA TRP A 329 -9.46 -12.09 14.28
C TRP A 329 -9.03 -13.52 14.65
N GLY A 330 -9.97 -14.39 15.02
CA GLY A 330 -9.73 -15.82 15.27
C GLY A 330 -9.59 -16.69 14.01
N GLY A 331 -9.81 -16.14 12.81
CA GLY A 331 -9.78 -16.86 11.54
C GLY A 331 -8.36 -17.06 11.01
N PHE A 332 -7.65 -18.08 11.51
CA PHE A 332 -6.25 -18.35 11.14
C PHE A 332 -6.09 -19.21 9.86
N TYR A 333 -5.37 -18.66 8.89
CA TYR A 333 -5.18 -19.22 7.54
C TYR A 333 -3.75 -19.75 7.33
N LEU A 334 -3.57 -20.61 6.31
CA LEU A 334 -2.31 -21.30 6.05
C LEU A 334 -1.62 -20.81 4.76
N MET A 335 -0.30 -21.02 4.70
CA MET A 335 0.53 -20.82 3.51
C MET A 335 1.38 -22.06 3.25
N ASN A 336 1.72 -22.34 2.00
CA ASN A 336 2.79 -23.29 1.71
C ASN A 336 4.13 -22.70 2.15
N ARG A 337 5.08 -23.55 2.53
CA ARG A 337 6.47 -23.20 2.85
C ARG A 337 7.08 -22.26 1.80
N GLU A 338 6.87 -22.59 0.53
CA GLU A 338 7.42 -21.88 -0.62
C GLU A 338 6.87 -20.44 -0.73
N GLU A 339 5.63 -20.20 -0.30
CA GLU A 339 5.03 -18.86 -0.23
C GLU A 339 5.65 -18.03 0.90
N ILE A 340 5.71 -18.56 2.12
CA ILE A 340 6.23 -17.80 3.28
C ILE A 340 7.75 -17.61 3.25
N GLU A 341 8.52 -18.60 2.73
CA GLU A 341 9.95 -18.45 2.53
C GLU A 341 10.21 -17.34 1.52
N TRP A 342 9.50 -17.33 0.39
CA TRP A 342 9.63 -16.27 -0.60
C TRP A 342 9.29 -14.89 0.00
N ILE A 343 8.19 -14.79 0.75
CA ILE A 343 7.74 -13.53 1.38
C ILE A 343 8.79 -13.03 2.37
N THR A 344 9.24 -13.86 3.30
CA THR A 344 10.22 -13.43 4.32
C THR A 344 11.58 -13.12 3.71
N ARG A 345 12.04 -13.92 2.74
CA ARG A 345 13.38 -13.78 2.12
C ARG A 345 13.47 -12.66 1.10
N ASN A 346 12.45 -12.45 0.28
CA ASN A 346 12.48 -11.44 -0.76
C ASN A 346 11.87 -10.11 -0.29
N LEU A 347 10.83 -10.11 0.53
CA LEU A 347 10.20 -8.87 1.01
C LEU A 347 10.88 -8.38 2.29
N PHE A 348 10.57 -8.99 3.44
CA PHE A 348 10.91 -8.41 4.74
C PHE A 348 12.41 -8.39 5.05
N VAL A 349 13.13 -9.49 4.81
CA VAL A 349 14.57 -9.57 5.08
C VAL A 349 15.39 -9.04 3.91
N GLY A 350 15.02 -9.38 2.67
CA GLY A 350 15.80 -9.01 1.48
C GLY A 350 15.49 -7.62 0.89
N ASN A 351 14.34 -7.01 1.23
CA ASN A 351 13.83 -5.73 0.72
C ASN A 351 13.59 -5.67 -0.81
N LYS A 352 13.61 -6.81 -1.52
CA LYS A 352 13.92 -6.93 -2.96
C LYS A 352 12.83 -6.48 -3.94
N LEU A 353 11.58 -6.27 -3.51
CA LEU A 353 10.41 -6.10 -4.41
C LEU A 353 10.62 -5.02 -5.49
N TRP A 354 11.27 -3.92 -5.13
CA TRP A 354 11.49 -2.76 -5.99
C TRP A 354 12.66 -2.85 -6.99
N SER A 355 13.44 -3.95 -6.99
CA SER A 355 14.78 -3.97 -7.61
C SER A 355 14.82 -4.45 -9.04
N GLY A 356 13.70 -4.92 -9.59
CA GLY A 356 13.69 -5.64 -10.86
C GLY A 356 14.29 -7.06 -10.79
N ASN A 357 14.81 -7.51 -9.63
CA ASN A 357 15.49 -8.79 -9.47
C ASN A 357 14.62 -9.88 -8.82
N VAL A 358 13.35 -9.58 -8.55
CA VAL A 358 12.40 -10.52 -7.95
C VAL A 358 11.64 -11.24 -9.06
N GLY A 359 11.73 -12.56 -9.07
CA GLY A 359 11.12 -13.41 -10.10
C GLY A 359 11.20 -14.89 -9.75
N ALA A 360 10.29 -15.69 -10.31
CA ALA A 360 10.48 -17.12 -10.42
C ALA A 360 11.58 -17.40 -11.46
N GLN A 361 12.41 -18.42 -11.20
CA GLN A 361 13.47 -18.98 -12.06
C GLN A 361 13.63 -18.32 -13.45
N ASP A 362 14.63 -17.44 -13.56
CA ASP A 362 15.25 -16.87 -14.78
C ASP A 362 14.38 -16.21 -15.86
N SER A 363 13.04 -16.15 -15.75
CA SER A 363 12.17 -15.80 -16.90
C SER A 363 11.16 -14.67 -16.69
N GLN A 364 10.76 -14.33 -15.46
CA GLN A 364 9.93 -13.14 -15.19
C GLN A 364 10.55 -12.26 -14.11
N ARG A 365 11.21 -11.18 -14.54
CA ARG A 365 11.68 -10.11 -13.65
C ARG A 365 10.56 -9.10 -13.41
N LEU A 366 10.17 -8.91 -12.16
CA LEU A 366 9.16 -7.92 -11.77
C LEU A 366 9.77 -6.52 -11.68
N ASP A 367 9.54 -5.66 -12.68
CA ASP A 367 9.93 -4.24 -12.63
C ASP A 367 8.71 -3.35 -12.42
N LEU A 368 8.63 -2.68 -11.26
CA LEU A 368 7.54 -1.75 -10.93
C LEU A 368 7.50 -0.53 -11.88
N ARG A 369 8.58 -0.24 -12.62
CA ARG A 369 8.60 0.80 -13.67
C ARG A 369 7.77 0.44 -14.90
N ALA A 370 7.33 -0.81 -15.03
CA ALA A 370 6.47 -1.26 -16.11
C ALA A 370 5.00 -0.83 -15.93
N ILE A 371 4.59 -0.46 -14.70
CA ILE A 371 3.22 -0.03 -14.40
C ILE A 371 2.90 1.28 -15.14
N LYS A 372 1.89 1.24 -16.02
CA LYS A 372 1.48 2.35 -16.90
C LYS A 372 0.38 3.23 -16.32
N THR A 373 -0.29 2.78 -15.27
CA THR A 373 -1.47 3.41 -14.66
C THR A 373 -1.11 4.16 -13.37
N PRO A 374 -1.90 5.18 -12.97
CA PRO A 374 -1.65 5.91 -11.74
C PRO A 374 -1.66 5.01 -10.52
N ILE A 375 -0.82 5.35 -9.54
CA ILE A 375 -0.70 4.65 -8.27
C ILE A 375 -1.08 5.61 -7.13
N VAL A 376 -2.07 5.23 -6.33
CA VAL A 376 -2.50 5.94 -5.12
C VAL A 376 -1.94 5.21 -3.89
N LEU A 377 -1.18 5.92 -3.07
CA LEU A 377 -0.50 5.45 -1.88
C LEU A 377 -1.20 6.05 -0.66
N PHE A 378 -1.99 5.25 0.07
CA PHE A 378 -2.62 5.69 1.32
C PHE A 378 -1.86 5.13 2.53
N ALA A 379 -1.27 6.02 3.32
CA ALA A 379 -0.57 5.70 4.56
C ALA A 379 -1.06 6.55 5.73
N SER A 380 -0.68 6.20 6.96
CA SER A 380 -0.91 7.05 8.13
C SER A 380 0.31 7.17 9.02
N MET A 381 0.48 8.34 9.65
CA MET A 381 1.44 8.55 10.73
C MET A 381 1.09 7.73 11.99
N GLY A 382 -0.17 7.30 12.16
CA GLY A 382 -0.58 6.38 13.23
C GLY A 382 -0.31 4.90 12.93
N ASP A 383 0.21 4.56 11.74
CA ASP A 383 0.48 3.18 11.35
C ASP A 383 1.87 2.72 11.85
N ASN A 384 1.86 1.86 12.87
CA ASN A 384 3.05 1.23 13.45
C ASN A 384 3.46 -0.08 12.76
N ILE A 385 2.71 -0.54 11.75
CA ILE A 385 3.02 -1.70 10.90
C ILE A 385 3.71 -1.21 9.62
N THR A 386 3.06 -0.30 8.92
CA THR A 386 3.49 0.31 7.65
C THR A 386 3.45 1.84 7.76
N PRO A 387 4.43 2.42 8.46
CA PRO A 387 4.56 3.87 8.53
C PRO A 387 4.86 4.44 7.13
N PRO A 388 4.69 5.76 6.92
CA PRO A 388 4.79 6.36 5.59
C PRO A 388 6.11 6.07 4.87
N GLN A 389 7.23 5.96 5.58
CA GLN A 389 8.53 5.61 4.98
C GLN A 389 8.51 4.21 4.35
N GLN A 390 7.84 3.22 4.96
CA GLN A 390 7.68 1.89 4.36
C GLN A 390 6.69 1.87 3.19
N ALA A 391 5.71 2.77 3.18
CA ALA A 391 4.75 2.93 2.09
C ALA A 391 5.29 3.73 0.89
N PHE A 392 6.24 4.66 1.10
CA PHE A 392 6.70 5.63 0.08
C PHE A 392 8.15 5.49 -0.36
N ASN A 393 9.10 5.02 0.47
CA ASN A 393 10.52 5.06 0.11
C ASN A 393 10.84 4.27 -1.18
N TRP A 394 10.01 3.30 -1.54
CA TRP A 394 10.16 2.51 -2.75
C TRP A 394 10.11 3.36 -4.02
N VAL A 395 9.40 4.50 -4.00
CA VAL A 395 9.36 5.43 -5.14
C VAL A 395 10.75 6.01 -5.40
N VAL A 396 11.52 6.31 -4.35
CA VAL A 396 12.91 6.79 -4.43
C VAL A 396 13.87 5.68 -4.87
N ASP A 397 13.54 4.42 -4.58
CA ASP A 397 14.34 3.25 -4.96
C ASP A 397 14.09 2.79 -6.40
N VAL A 398 12.88 2.99 -6.91
CA VAL A 398 12.48 2.66 -8.28
C VAL A 398 12.85 3.77 -9.26
N TYR A 399 12.65 5.04 -8.90
CA TYR A 399 12.84 6.18 -9.81
C TYR A 399 14.03 7.05 -9.37
N GLY A 400 14.96 7.31 -10.29
CA GLY A 400 16.20 8.05 -9.98
C GLY A 400 16.02 9.57 -9.84
N SER A 401 14.97 10.15 -10.43
CA SER A 401 14.59 11.56 -10.26
C SER A 401 13.14 11.83 -10.68
N THR A 402 12.65 13.03 -10.38
CA THR A 402 11.36 13.57 -10.85
C THR A 402 11.22 13.50 -12.38
N GLU A 403 12.31 13.72 -13.10
CA GLU A 403 12.37 13.62 -14.56
C GLU A 403 12.26 12.17 -15.05
N GLU A 404 12.72 11.16 -14.30
CA GLU A 404 12.46 9.76 -14.66
C GLU A 404 10.95 9.46 -14.55
N VAL A 405 10.31 9.84 -13.44
CA VAL A 405 8.85 9.70 -13.24
C VAL A 405 8.08 10.35 -14.40
N LYS A 406 8.48 11.57 -14.80
CA LYS A 406 7.86 12.33 -15.88
C LYS A 406 8.06 11.69 -17.26
N SER A 407 9.30 11.35 -17.61
CA SER A 407 9.65 10.69 -18.88
C SER A 407 8.95 9.34 -19.07
N ARG A 408 8.59 8.64 -17.99
CA ARG A 408 7.80 7.40 -18.02
C ARG A 408 6.28 7.61 -18.06
N GLY A 409 5.79 8.85 -18.00
CA GLY A 409 4.35 9.14 -17.96
C GLY A 409 3.65 8.71 -16.68
N GLN A 410 4.42 8.50 -15.59
CA GLN A 410 3.92 7.92 -14.35
C GLN A 410 3.25 8.96 -13.46
N VAL A 411 2.17 8.59 -12.77
CA VAL A 411 1.47 9.41 -11.78
C VAL A 411 1.45 8.66 -10.45
N ILE A 412 1.99 9.27 -9.42
CA ILE A 412 1.97 8.74 -8.06
C ILE A 412 1.33 9.76 -7.15
N VAL A 413 0.25 9.38 -6.48
CA VAL A 413 -0.53 10.23 -5.56
C VAL A 413 -0.38 9.69 -4.15
N GLY A 414 0.05 10.50 -3.20
CA GLY A 414 0.18 10.16 -1.80
C GLY A 414 -0.90 10.81 -0.95
N LEU A 415 -1.67 9.99 -0.22
CA LEU A 415 -2.58 10.43 0.84
C LEU A 415 -1.99 10.04 2.19
N LEU A 416 -1.89 11.00 3.11
CA LEU A 416 -1.36 10.79 4.46
C LEU A 416 -2.39 11.20 5.51
N HIS A 417 -2.84 10.25 6.33
CA HIS A 417 -3.71 10.51 7.47
C HIS A 417 -2.89 10.67 8.76
N GLU A 418 -3.28 11.58 9.65
CA GLU A 418 -2.48 11.99 10.82
C GLU A 418 -2.40 10.95 11.95
N SER A 419 -3.46 10.19 12.24
CA SER A 419 -3.54 9.43 13.50
C SER A 419 -4.19 8.04 13.43
N VAL A 420 -4.54 7.52 12.25
CA VAL A 420 -5.25 6.24 12.17
C VAL A 420 -4.26 5.07 12.23
N GLY A 421 -4.52 4.11 13.12
CA GLY A 421 -3.75 2.88 13.20
C GLY A 421 -3.96 1.98 11.97
N HIS A 422 -3.02 1.07 11.71
CA HIS A 422 -2.97 0.21 10.52
C HIS A 422 -4.32 -0.36 10.06
N LEU A 423 -5.02 -1.09 10.94
CA LEU A 423 -6.33 -1.67 10.62
C LEU A 423 -7.36 -0.59 10.26
N GLY A 424 -7.34 0.54 10.96
CA GLY A 424 -8.28 1.64 10.74
C GLY A 424 -8.19 2.25 9.34
N ILE A 425 -7.05 2.11 8.64
CA ILE A 425 -6.89 2.53 7.23
C ILE A 425 -7.93 1.86 6.32
N PHE A 426 -8.34 0.61 6.60
CA PHE A 426 -9.26 -0.14 5.75
C PHE A 426 -10.52 -0.68 6.46
N VAL A 427 -10.57 -0.74 7.80
CA VAL A 427 -11.76 -1.22 8.56
C VAL A 427 -12.59 -0.12 9.21
N SER A 428 -12.08 1.12 9.27
CA SER A 428 -12.79 2.21 9.95
C SER A 428 -13.87 2.79 9.05
N GLY A 429 -15.13 2.71 9.49
CA GLY A 429 -16.24 3.36 8.80
C GLY A 429 -16.10 4.89 8.69
N LYS A 430 -15.32 5.53 9.57
CA LYS A 430 -14.94 6.95 9.42
C LYS A 430 -14.03 7.15 8.21
N VAL A 431 -13.02 6.30 8.06
CA VAL A 431 -12.06 6.35 6.94
C VAL A 431 -12.70 5.92 5.61
N ALA A 432 -13.67 5.00 5.67
CA ALA A 432 -14.50 4.65 4.53
C ALA A 432 -15.31 5.86 4.01
N LYS A 433 -15.95 6.62 4.92
CA LYS A 433 -16.80 7.78 4.58
C LYS A 433 -16.03 9.01 4.11
N LYS A 434 -14.77 9.17 4.53
CA LYS A 434 -13.92 10.31 4.16
C LYS A 434 -12.90 9.91 3.09
N GLU A 435 -11.80 9.26 3.49
CA GLU A 435 -10.66 9.00 2.61
C GLU A 435 -11.00 8.07 1.43
N HIS A 436 -11.61 6.91 1.66
CA HIS A 436 -11.96 6.00 0.55
C HIS A 436 -13.04 6.57 -0.35
N ALA A 437 -14.02 7.28 0.20
CA ALA A 437 -15.03 7.99 -0.58
C ALA A 437 -14.40 9.04 -1.51
N GLN A 438 -13.40 9.79 -1.03
CA GLN A 438 -12.68 10.73 -1.89
C GLN A 438 -11.78 10.02 -2.90
N ILE A 439 -11.04 8.97 -2.53
CA ILE A 439 -10.23 8.20 -3.50
C ILE A 439 -11.10 7.67 -4.65
N VAL A 440 -12.29 7.15 -4.36
CA VAL A 440 -13.24 6.67 -5.38
C VAL A 440 -13.79 7.83 -6.23
N SER A 441 -14.13 8.97 -5.63
CA SER A 441 -14.67 10.12 -6.37
C SER A 441 -13.63 10.77 -7.31
N VAL A 442 -12.35 10.82 -6.92
CA VAL A 442 -11.30 11.48 -7.71
C VAL A 442 -10.52 10.54 -8.64
N LEU A 443 -10.82 9.23 -8.68
CA LEU A 443 -9.96 8.25 -9.36
C LEU A 443 -9.83 8.51 -10.88
N GLU A 444 -10.94 8.84 -11.55
CA GLU A 444 -10.96 9.21 -12.97
C GLU A 444 -10.21 10.53 -13.23
N THR A 445 -10.28 11.44 -12.27
CA THR A 445 -9.54 12.71 -12.29
C THR A 445 -8.03 12.49 -12.15
N ILE A 446 -7.61 11.55 -11.29
CA ILE A 446 -6.20 11.17 -11.11
C ILE A 446 -5.58 10.64 -12.42
N GLU A 447 -6.34 9.93 -13.25
CA GLU A 447 -5.84 9.49 -14.57
C GLU A 447 -5.54 10.63 -15.55
N SER A 448 -6.17 11.79 -15.36
CA SER A 448 -5.97 13.01 -16.17
C SER A 448 -4.78 13.87 -15.72
N LEU A 449 -4.19 13.57 -14.55
CA LEU A 449 -3.07 14.34 -14.00
C LEU A 449 -1.86 14.38 -14.96
N PRO A 450 -1.06 15.46 -14.92
CA PRO A 450 0.29 15.42 -15.49
C PRO A 450 1.09 14.29 -14.82
N PRO A 451 2.09 13.70 -15.50
CA PRO A 451 2.98 12.77 -14.81
C PRO A 451 3.80 13.50 -13.75
N GLY A 452 4.03 12.84 -12.63
CA GLY A 452 4.66 13.44 -11.45
C GLY A 452 4.30 12.72 -10.15
N LEU A 453 4.82 13.26 -9.05
CA LEU A 453 4.52 12.87 -7.69
C LEU A 453 3.62 13.95 -7.07
N TYR A 454 2.51 13.54 -6.44
CA TYR A 454 1.50 14.45 -5.89
C TYR A 454 1.20 14.09 -4.44
N GLY A 455 1.09 15.09 -3.56
CA GLY A 455 0.38 14.97 -2.29
C GLY A 455 -1.11 15.28 -2.50
N MET A 456 -2.00 14.45 -1.95
CA MET A 456 -3.44 14.67 -1.93
C MET A 456 -3.86 15.09 -0.51
N THR A 457 -4.51 16.25 -0.40
CA THR A 457 -5.15 16.71 0.84
C THR A 457 -6.67 16.62 0.73
N ILE A 458 -7.34 16.39 1.85
CA ILE A 458 -8.80 16.30 1.95
C ILE A 458 -9.25 17.27 3.05
N ASP A 459 -9.61 18.48 2.64
CA ASP A 459 -10.09 19.52 3.52
C ASP A 459 -11.58 19.37 3.81
N GLU A 460 -12.00 19.69 5.03
CA GLU A 460 -13.37 19.47 5.51
C GLU A 460 -14.08 20.79 5.75
N GLY A 461 -14.98 21.15 4.85
CA GLY A 461 -15.85 22.31 4.94
C GLY A 461 -17.28 21.96 5.34
N ARG A 462 -18.07 22.98 5.65
CA ARG A 462 -19.54 22.88 5.72
C ARG A 462 -20.15 23.64 4.55
N ASP A 463 -21.18 23.06 3.95
CA ASP A 463 -21.92 23.71 2.89
C ASP A 463 -22.90 24.77 3.45
N LYS A 464 -23.74 25.35 2.58
CA LYS A 464 -24.72 26.38 2.98
C LYS A 464 -25.93 25.82 3.74
N ASN A 465 -26.13 24.51 3.70
CA ASN A 465 -27.24 23.79 4.35
C ASN A 465 -26.81 23.19 5.71
N GLY A 466 -25.51 23.08 5.96
CA GLY A 466 -24.90 22.53 7.16
C GLY A 466 -24.27 21.15 6.97
N ASP A 467 -24.33 20.58 5.77
CA ASP A 467 -23.77 19.28 5.43
C ASP A 467 -22.24 19.35 5.27
N THR A 468 -21.55 18.27 5.66
CA THR A 468 -20.09 18.17 5.49
C THR A 468 -19.74 18.03 4.01
N ARG A 469 -18.93 18.96 3.49
CA ARG A 469 -18.38 18.92 2.13
C ARG A 469 -16.87 18.74 2.20
N TYR A 470 -16.37 17.73 1.50
CA TYR A 470 -14.94 17.54 1.31
C TYR A 470 -14.46 18.30 0.07
N GLU A 471 -13.32 18.96 0.17
CA GLU A 471 -12.58 19.54 -0.96
C GLU A 471 -11.23 18.83 -1.08
N VAL A 472 -10.86 18.47 -2.30
CA VAL A 472 -9.63 17.74 -2.59
C VAL A 472 -8.68 18.63 -3.38
N GLU A 473 -7.45 18.76 -2.91
CA GLU A 473 -6.36 19.40 -3.63
C GLU A 473 -5.21 18.43 -3.90
N PHE A 474 -4.54 18.63 -5.04
CA PHE A 474 -3.31 17.92 -5.39
C PHE A 474 -2.13 18.90 -5.46
N GLN A 475 -1.11 18.70 -4.63
CA GLN A 475 0.14 19.45 -4.67
C GLN A 475 1.23 18.63 -5.36
N GLU A 476 1.81 19.15 -6.44
CA GLU A 476 2.97 18.48 -7.07
C GLU A 476 4.20 18.61 -6.17
N HIS A 477 4.93 17.51 -6.01
CA HIS A 477 6.20 17.45 -5.28
C HIS A 477 7.31 16.91 -6.16
N ARG A 478 8.54 17.34 -5.87
CA ARG A 478 9.73 16.72 -6.45
C ARG A 478 10.12 15.48 -5.66
N LEU A 479 10.54 14.44 -6.37
CA LEU A 479 11.06 13.22 -5.75
C LEU A 479 12.30 13.52 -4.90
N GLU A 480 13.14 14.45 -5.33
CA GLU A 480 14.34 14.89 -4.61
C GLU A 480 14.00 15.52 -3.24
N ASP A 481 12.98 16.37 -3.19
CA ASP A 481 12.54 17.05 -1.95
C ASP A 481 11.89 16.06 -0.97
N VAL A 482 11.08 15.13 -1.49
CA VAL A 482 10.46 14.05 -0.72
C VAL A 482 11.51 13.09 -0.19
N ALA A 483 12.49 12.71 -1.01
CA ALA A 483 13.62 11.87 -0.58
C ALA A 483 14.45 12.53 0.52
N ALA A 484 14.72 13.84 0.42
CA ALA A 484 15.46 14.59 1.44
C ALA A 484 14.70 14.68 2.78
N ARG A 485 13.36 14.79 2.74
CA ARG A 485 12.50 14.81 3.95
C ARG A 485 12.37 13.42 4.59
N LEU A 486 12.11 12.37 3.81
CA LEU A 486 11.86 11.03 4.32
C LEU A 486 13.14 10.29 4.75
N ASN A 487 14.28 10.57 4.12
CA ASN A 487 15.55 9.86 4.37
C ASN A 487 16.58 10.73 5.14
N ARG A 488 16.17 11.37 6.25
CA ARG A 488 17.03 12.29 7.04
C ARG A 488 18.41 11.70 7.42
N PHE A 489 18.50 10.40 7.68
CA PHE A 489 19.76 9.71 8.01
C PHE A 489 20.54 9.19 6.79
N GLN A 490 20.17 9.58 5.56
CA GLN A 490 20.74 9.06 4.31
C GLN A 490 20.70 7.51 4.24
N ARG A 491 19.73 6.89 4.94
CA ARG A 491 19.54 5.43 5.07
C ARG A 491 20.76 4.70 5.67
N VAL A 492 21.57 5.40 6.47
CA VAL A 492 22.70 4.81 7.21
C VAL A 492 22.24 3.74 8.20
N ASP A 493 21.01 3.84 8.72
CA ASP A 493 20.38 2.84 9.57
C ASP A 493 20.01 1.56 8.81
N GLU A 494 19.65 1.65 7.52
CA GLU A 494 19.33 0.50 6.68
C GLU A 494 20.56 -0.39 6.40
N LYS A 495 21.79 0.12 6.53
CA LYS A 495 23.03 -0.67 6.37
C LYS A 495 23.09 -1.90 7.28
N ALA A 496 22.58 -1.78 8.51
CA ALA A 496 22.54 -2.92 9.44
C ALA A 496 21.68 -4.07 8.88
N PHE A 497 20.67 -3.77 8.07
CA PHE A 497 19.80 -4.77 7.45
C PHE A 497 20.46 -5.50 6.28
N GLU A 498 21.47 -4.91 5.62
CA GLU A 498 22.32 -5.66 4.69
C GLU A 498 23.10 -6.78 5.40
N ALA A 499 23.55 -6.54 6.64
CA ALA A 499 24.16 -7.58 7.47
C ALA A 499 23.13 -8.63 7.91
N VAL A 500 21.90 -8.22 8.25
CA VAL A 500 20.80 -9.16 8.53
C VAL A 500 20.52 -10.06 7.33
N ALA A 501 20.45 -9.52 6.11
CA ALA A 501 20.18 -10.30 4.90
C ALA A 501 21.26 -11.39 4.67
N LEU A 502 22.54 -11.05 4.85
CA LEU A 502 23.64 -12.01 4.69
C LEU A 502 23.68 -13.07 5.81
N VAL A 503 23.46 -12.67 7.06
CA VAL A 503 23.38 -13.61 8.20
C VAL A 503 22.16 -14.52 8.05
N SER A 504 21.02 -13.98 7.59
CA SER A 504 19.81 -14.73 7.28
C SER A 504 20.03 -15.76 6.17
N ASP A 505 20.66 -15.37 5.05
CA ASP A 505 20.98 -16.33 3.99
C ASP A 505 21.90 -17.43 4.54
N TYR A 506 22.93 -17.11 5.32
CA TYR A 506 23.80 -18.12 5.93
C TYR A 506 23.04 -19.09 6.86
N LEU A 507 22.18 -18.58 7.74
CA LEU A 507 21.38 -19.39 8.66
C LEU A 507 20.29 -20.21 7.94
N GLN A 508 19.69 -19.67 6.87
CA GLN A 508 18.76 -20.40 6.00
C GLN A 508 19.47 -21.61 5.37
N HIS A 509 20.64 -21.42 4.75
CA HIS A 509 21.39 -22.55 4.16
C HIS A 509 21.82 -23.55 5.23
N GLY A 510 22.27 -23.09 6.41
CA GLY A 510 22.60 -23.97 7.53
C GLY A 510 21.41 -24.82 7.99
N TYR A 511 20.23 -24.20 8.15
CA TYR A 511 18.99 -24.90 8.47
C TYR A 511 18.64 -25.95 7.39
N SER A 512 18.58 -25.54 6.12
CA SER A 512 18.21 -26.41 5.00
C SER A 512 19.15 -27.60 4.82
N LEU A 513 20.46 -27.42 5.05
CA LEU A 513 21.45 -28.49 4.88
C LEU A 513 21.51 -29.47 6.07
N PHE A 514 21.41 -28.97 7.31
CA PHE A 514 21.74 -29.77 8.49
C PHE A 514 20.55 -30.15 9.38
N ALA A 515 19.48 -29.34 9.40
CA ALA A 515 18.34 -29.54 10.31
C ALA A 515 17.04 -29.94 9.58
N GLN A 516 16.75 -29.30 8.45
CA GLN A 516 15.51 -29.50 7.69
C GLN A 516 15.19 -30.97 7.36
N PRO A 517 16.13 -31.83 6.92
CA PRO A 517 15.82 -33.23 6.63
C PRO A 517 15.30 -34.00 7.86
N TRP A 518 15.84 -33.70 9.05
CA TRP A 518 15.41 -34.32 10.31
C TRP A 518 14.07 -33.77 10.78
N VAL A 519 13.84 -32.46 10.66
CA VAL A 519 12.55 -31.83 10.99
C VAL A 519 11.44 -32.41 10.11
N GLN A 520 11.67 -32.51 8.80
CA GLN A 520 10.72 -33.11 7.86
C GLN A 520 10.47 -34.59 8.15
N ALA A 521 11.51 -35.38 8.47
CA ALA A 521 11.36 -36.79 8.84
C ALA A 521 10.57 -37.02 10.14
N MET A 522 10.52 -36.03 11.04
CA MET A 522 9.74 -36.06 12.28
C MET A 522 8.35 -35.41 12.15
N SER A 523 8.10 -34.71 11.04
CA SER A 523 6.85 -33.99 10.77
C SER A 523 5.87 -34.87 9.99
N ASN A 524 4.58 -34.60 10.15
CA ASN A 524 3.48 -35.21 9.39
C ASN A 524 2.16 -34.49 9.70
N ALA A 525 1.13 -34.76 8.89
CA ALA A 525 -0.19 -34.15 9.01
C ALA A 525 -0.81 -34.23 10.42
N TYR A 526 -0.54 -35.28 11.21
CA TYR A 526 -1.06 -35.39 12.58
C TYR A 526 -0.31 -34.50 13.56
N THR A 527 1.04 -34.55 13.58
CA THR A 527 1.85 -33.69 14.48
C THR A 527 1.64 -32.22 14.15
N ALA A 528 1.64 -31.86 12.86
CA ALA A 528 1.35 -30.52 12.37
C ALA A 528 -0.06 -30.05 12.76
N ARG A 529 -1.08 -30.91 12.64
CA ARG A 529 -2.45 -30.58 13.10
C ARG A 529 -2.49 -30.30 14.59
N ARG A 530 -1.85 -31.15 15.41
CA ARG A 530 -1.82 -30.97 16.88
C ARG A 530 -1.05 -29.71 17.30
N MET A 531 0.06 -29.40 16.64
CA MET A 531 0.79 -28.15 16.85
C MET A 531 -0.11 -26.92 16.58
N ARG A 532 -0.89 -26.94 15.48
CA ARG A 532 -1.85 -25.86 15.17
C ARG A 532 -2.97 -25.77 16.22
N GLU A 533 -3.58 -26.89 16.61
CA GLU A 533 -4.66 -26.95 17.60
C GLU A 533 -4.20 -26.47 19.01
N LEU A 534 -2.94 -26.74 19.38
CA LEU A 534 -2.31 -26.34 20.64
C LEU A 534 -1.64 -24.95 20.59
N HIS A 535 -1.68 -24.25 19.46
CA HIS A 535 -1.16 -22.89 19.35
C HIS A 535 -1.89 -21.96 20.34
N PRO A 536 -1.21 -21.11 21.13
CA PRO A 536 -1.84 -20.32 22.19
C PRO A 536 -3.09 -19.54 21.76
N LEU A 537 -3.04 -18.93 20.56
CA LEU A 537 -4.18 -18.17 20.01
C LEU A 537 -5.42 -19.03 19.68
N ARG A 538 -5.27 -20.35 19.49
CA ARG A 538 -6.41 -21.27 19.37
C ARG A 538 -6.85 -21.78 20.73
N VAL A 539 -5.90 -22.12 21.60
CA VAL A 539 -6.19 -22.60 22.98
C VAL A 539 -7.02 -21.59 23.76
N GLN A 540 -6.67 -20.30 23.72
CA GLN A 540 -7.44 -19.24 24.41
C GLN A 540 -8.89 -19.08 23.93
N ASN A 541 -9.22 -19.65 22.77
CA ASN A 541 -10.57 -19.66 22.22
C ASN A 541 -11.29 -20.97 22.57
N TRP A 542 -10.76 -22.13 22.16
CA TRP A 542 -11.48 -23.40 22.38
C TRP A 542 -11.53 -23.83 23.85
N ALA A 543 -10.56 -23.45 24.69
CA ALA A 543 -10.58 -23.77 26.13
C ALA A 543 -11.60 -22.92 26.92
N ILE A 544 -12.01 -21.78 26.35
CA ILE A 544 -13.05 -20.89 26.88
C ILE A 544 -14.28 -21.01 25.98
N SER A 545 -14.84 -22.21 25.89
CA SER A 545 -16.03 -22.54 25.10
C SER A 545 -16.85 -23.64 25.82
N ASP A 546 -18.00 -24.01 25.26
CA ASP A 546 -18.83 -25.11 25.79
C ASP A 546 -18.18 -26.50 25.64
N LEU A 547 -17.02 -26.60 24.98
CA LEU A 547 -16.14 -27.78 25.07
C LEU A 547 -15.52 -27.97 26.46
N ASN A 548 -15.58 -26.96 27.32
CA ASN A 548 -15.13 -27.00 28.72
C ASN A 548 -16.35 -27.10 29.66
N PRO A 549 -16.67 -28.30 30.22
CA PRO A 549 -17.86 -28.48 31.06
C PRO A 549 -17.90 -27.61 32.32
N TRP A 550 -16.74 -27.13 32.78
CA TRP A 550 -16.66 -26.21 33.93
C TRP A 550 -17.28 -24.84 33.65
N LEU A 551 -17.52 -24.49 32.38
CA LEU A 551 -18.14 -23.22 31.96
C LEU A 551 -19.66 -23.32 31.76
N ALA A 552 -20.27 -24.51 31.90
CA ALA A 552 -21.69 -24.74 31.61
C ALA A 552 -22.65 -23.89 32.47
N TRP A 553 -22.21 -23.39 33.63
CA TRP A 553 -23.00 -22.51 34.50
C TRP A 553 -23.04 -21.04 34.01
N LEU A 554 -22.09 -20.61 33.17
CA LEU A 554 -21.96 -19.21 32.76
C LEU A 554 -23.16 -18.71 31.96
N GLY A 555 -23.66 -19.48 31.00
CA GLY A 555 -24.82 -19.10 30.17
C GLY A 555 -26.07 -18.78 31.02
N PRO A 556 -26.53 -19.72 31.88
CA PRO A 556 -27.62 -19.46 32.81
C PRO A 556 -27.35 -18.31 33.78
N ALA A 557 -26.15 -18.23 34.38
CA ALA A 557 -25.79 -17.16 35.31
C ALA A 557 -25.78 -15.78 34.63
N ALA A 558 -25.29 -15.70 33.40
CA ALA A 558 -25.31 -14.48 32.59
C ALA A 558 -26.73 -14.07 32.22
N GLN A 559 -27.64 -15.01 31.94
CA GLN A 559 -29.04 -14.67 31.72
C GLN A 559 -29.69 -14.10 32.99
N VAL A 560 -29.44 -14.69 34.16
CA VAL A 560 -29.89 -14.14 35.45
C VAL A 560 -29.31 -12.74 35.71
N ALA A 561 -28.03 -12.53 35.40
CA ALA A 561 -27.37 -11.23 35.53
C ALA A 561 -27.93 -10.16 34.57
N ARG A 562 -28.28 -10.53 33.33
CA ARG A 562 -28.97 -9.63 32.37
C ARG A 562 -30.37 -9.26 32.86
N THR A 563 -31.15 -10.22 33.34
CA THR A 563 -32.52 -9.97 33.83
C THR A 563 -32.56 -9.15 35.12
N ASN A 564 -31.57 -9.29 36.00
CA ASN A 564 -31.51 -8.61 37.30
C ASN A 564 -30.42 -7.54 37.33
N ARG A 565 -30.10 -6.93 36.18
CA ARG A 565 -28.99 -5.99 36.03
C ARG A 565 -29.15 -4.77 36.95
N GLN A 566 -28.18 -4.53 37.82
CA GLN A 566 -28.09 -3.39 38.72
C GLN A 566 -26.84 -2.59 38.38
N THR A 567 -26.99 -1.63 37.48
CA THR A 567 -25.90 -0.77 37.01
C THR A 567 -25.74 0.44 37.95
N VAL A 568 -24.53 0.70 38.42
CA VAL A 568 -24.20 1.98 39.09
C VAL A 568 -23.83 3.04 38.05
N ALA A 569 -24.04 4.32 38.37
CA ALA A 569 -23.73 5.42 37.46
C ALA A 569 -22.22 5.52 37.13
N ASP A 570 -21.87 6.00 35.94
CA ASP A 570 -20.47 6.10 35.47
C ASP A 570 -19.63 7.11 36.30
N ASP A 571 -20.25 8.07 36.99
CA ASP A 571 -19.60 9.02 37.90
C ASP A 571 -19.36 8.47 39.32
N HIS A 572 -19.88 7.28 39.63
CA HIS A 572 -19.78 6.63 40.94
C HIS A 572 -18.32 6.53 41.40
N PRO A 573 -17.97 6.88 42.67
CA PRO A 573 -16.57 6.98 43.11
C PRO A 573 -15.74 5.71 42.85
N LEU A 574 -16.32 4.53 43.08
CA LEU A 574 -15.64 3.26 42.86
C LEU A 574 -15.49 2.89 41.37
N ARG A 575 -16.36 3.40 40.48
CA ARG A 575 -16.21 3.28 39.01
C ARG A 575 -15.08 4.18 38.50
N ARG A 576 -15.02 5.42 38.98
CA ARG A 576 -13.89 6.33 38.68
C ARG A 576 -12.55 5.73 39.14
N ALA A 577 -12.52 5.09 40.32
CA ALA A 577 -11.34 4.36 40.79
C ALA A 577 -11.00 3.12 39.93
N GLU A 578 -11.99 2.34 39.49
CA GLU A 578 -11.82 1.21 38.57
C GLU A 578 -11.21 1.67 37.22
N HIS A 579 -11.78 2.71 36.62
CA HIS A 579 -11.29 3.32 35.38
C HIS A 579 -9.86 3.87 35.52
N ALA A 580 -9.54 4.51 36.65
CA ALA A 580 -8.19 5.00 36.94
C ALA A 580 -7.19 3.83 37.06
N GLY A 581 -7.55 2.77 37.80
CA GLY A 581 -6.75 1.56 37.91
C GLY A 581 -6.49 0.89 36.56
N ALA A 582 -7.54 0.71 35.74
CA ALA A 582 -7.42 0.13 34.41
C ALA A 582 -6.55 0.99 33.46
N SER A 583 -6.65 2.31 33.57
CA SER A 583 -5.83 3.26 32.80
C SER A 583 -4.35 3.21 33.21
N LEU A 584 -4.04 2.96 34.49
CA LEU A 584 -2.66 2.74 34.97
C LEU A 584 -2.09 1.40 34.50
N VAL A 585 -2.89 0.34 34.44
CA VAL A 585 -2.46 -0.96 33.87
C VAL A 585 -2.14 -0.81 32.38
N SER A 586 -3.00 -0.12 31.61
CA SER A 586 -2.74 0.22 30.22
C SER A 586 -1.44 1.04 30.06
N ALA A 587 -1.26 2.08 30.88
CA ALA A 587 -0.04 2.89 30.90
C ALA A 587 1.23 2.08 31.21
N ALA A 588 1.16 1.12 32.13
CA ALA A 588 2.29 0.25 32.46
C ALA A 588 2.62 -0.74 31.35
N LEU A 589 1.61 -1.24 30.62
CA LEU A 589 1.80 -2.12 29.45
C LEU A 589 2.38 -1.36 28.25
N ASP A 590 1.98 -0.11 28.03
CA ASP A 590 2.61 0.77 27.04
C ASP A 590 4.06 1.08 27.42
N TYR A 591 4.34 1.43 28.69
CA TYR A 591 5.71 1.64 29.16
C TYR A 591 6.61 0.39 28.99
N PHE A 592 6.05 -0.81 29.22
CA PHE A 592 6.73 -2.07 28.94
C PHE A 592 7.01 -2.24 27.43
N ARG A 593 6.02 -1.99 26.56
CA ARG A 593 6.21 -2.01 25.09
C ARG A 593 7.36 -1.09 24.68
N ASP A 594 7.31 0.17 25.10
CA ASP A 594 8.25 1.19 24.63
C ASP A 594 9.67 0.94 25.16
N THR A 595 9.79 0.43 26.38
CA THR A 595 11.06 -0.04 26.95
C THR A 595 11.61 -1.26 26.21
N ARG A 596 10.77 -2.27 25.92
CA ARG A 596 11.13 -3.47 25.17
C ARG A 596 11.59 -3.11 23.75
N ASP A 597 10.87 -2.22 23.08
CA ASP A 597 11.15 -1.84 21.70
C ASP A 597 12.44 -1.02 21.60
N ALA A 598 12.70 -0.14 22.56
CA ALA A 598 13.97 0.57 22.70
C ALA A 598 15.16 -0.37 22.92
N LEU A 599 15.02 -1.37 23.80
CA LEU A 599 16.04 -2.40 24.04
C LEU A 599 16.25 -3.29 22.80
N THR A 600 15.19 -3.58 22.06
CA THR A 600 15.25 -4.36 20.81
C THR A 600 15.98 -3.59 19.70
N GLU A 601 15.67 -2.30 19.52
CA GLU A 601 16.37 -1.39 18.61
C GLU A 601 17.87 -1.30 18.97
N ALA A 602 18.19 -1.13 20.26
CA ALA A 602 19.57 -1.06 20.73
C ALA A 602 20.33 -2.38 20.54
N ALA A 603 19.73 -3.52 20.86
CA ALA A 603 20.33 -4.84 20.64
C ALA A 603 20.57 -5.09 19.14
N PHE A 604 19.60 -4.77 18.29
CA PHE A 604 19.71 -4.90 16.83
C PHE A 604 20.91 -4.13 16.28
N PHE A 605 21.02 -2.83 16.58
CA PHE A 605 22.15 -2.02 16.08
C PHE A 605 23.49 -2.39 16.73
N THR A 606 23.49 -2.85 17.99
CA THR A 606 24.69 -3.38 18.65
C THR A 606 25.22 -4.61 17.92
N VAL A 607 24.36 -5.55 17.52
CA VAL A 607 24.76 -6.75 16.78
C VAL A 607 25.06 -6.40 15.32
N TYR A 608 24.05 -5.99 14.55
CA TYR A 608 24.13 -5.90 13.10
C TYR A 608 24.88 -4.66 12.60
N GLY A 609 24.90 -3.56 13.36
CA GLY A 609 25.76 -2.42 13.06
C GLY A 609 27.25 -2.79 13.16
N ASN A 610 27.63 -3.58 14.17
CA ASN A 610 29.00 -4.08 14.30
C ASN A 610 29.35 -5.14 13.25
N VAL A 611 28.43 -6.06 12.91
CA VAL A 611 28.64 -7.02 11.81
C VAL A 611 28.87 -6.30 10.48
N TYR A 612 28.01 -5.33 10.14
CA TYR A 612 28.19 -4.52 8.93
C TYR A 612 29.54 -3.78 8.94
N SER A 613 29.84 -3.08 10.04
CA SER A 613 31.06 -2.26 10.16
C SER A 613 32.35 -3.06 10.04
N ARG A 614 32.38 -4.31 10.54
CA ARG A 614 33.56 -5.18 10.52
C ARG A 614 33.71 -6.00 9.24
N TYR A 615 32.61 -6.43 8.62
CA TYR A 615 32.66 -7.41 7.52
C TYR A 615 32.17 -6.88 6.16
N LEU A 616 31.44 -5.76 6.11
CA LEU A 616 30.78 -5.26 4.90
C LEU A 616 31.17 -3.83 4.49
N ALA A 617 31.68 -3.03 5.44
CA ALA A 617 32.15 -1.67 5.15
C ALA A 617 33.46 -1.65 4.32
N GLU A 618 34.40 -2.55 4.61
CA GLU A 618 35.64 -2.75 3.84
C GLU A 618 35.31 -3.31 2.44
N GLY A 619 35.01 -2.40 1.50
CA GLY A 619 34.66 -2.71 0.10
C GLY A 619 33.48 -1.89 -0.44
N LYS A 620 32.55 -1.45 0.43
CA LYS A 620 31.38 -0.63 0.07
C LYS A 620 31.50 0.85 0.40
N ASP A 621 32.44 1.26 1.26
CA ASP A 621 32.69 2.68 1.54
C ASP A 621 33.07 3.48 0.26
N GLY A 622 33.53 2.81 -0.82
CA GLY A 622 33.74 3.43 -2.13
C GLY A 622 32.49 3.56 -3.03
N ALA A 623 31.42 2.80 -2.76
CA ALA A 623 30.14 2.85 -3.47
C ALA A 623 29.15 3.88 -2.87
N LEU A 624 29.43 4.32 -1.64
CA LEU A 624 28.81 5.47 -0.98
C LEU A 624 29.66 6.74 -1.06
N LYS A 625 30.53 6.83 -2.07
CA LYS A 625 30.75 8.14 -2.67
C LYS A 625 29.38 8.72 -3.00
N GLU A 626 29.21 10.00 -2.72
CA GLU A 626 28.07 10.77 -3.22
C GLU A 626 27.79 10.30 -4.66
N LYS A 627 26.57 9.83 -4.92
CA LYS A 627 26.02 10.01 -6.25
C LYS A 627 25.97 11.52 -6.40
N ILE A 628 27.07 12.11 -6.87
CA ILE A 628 27.11 13.43 -7.49
C ILE A 628 25.90 13.36 -8.40
N GLN A 629 24.82 14.08 -8.05
CA GLN A 629 23.60 14.02 -8.83
C GLN A 629 24.06 14.37 -10.24
N PRO A 630 23.99 13.45 -11.21
CA PRO A 630 24.45 13.76 -12.55
C PRO A 630 23.71 15.03 -12.93
N ASP A 631 24.41 16.03 -13.50
CA ASP A 631 23.75 17.24 -14.01
C ASP A 631 22.44 16.77 -14.66
N PRO A 632 21.25 17.22 -14.21
CA PRO A 632 20.01 16.60 -14.66
C PRO A 632 19.86 16.55 -16.19
N ARG A 633 20.58 17.42 -16.93
CA ARG A 633 20.71 17.37 -18.40
C ARG A 633 21.49 16.16 -18.95
N SER A 634 22.42 15.60 -18.17
CA SER A 634 23.22 14.42 -18.50
C SER A 634 22.48 13.08 -18.30
N LEU A 635 21.31 13.09 -17.66
CA LEU A 635 20.48 11.90 -17.52
C LEU A 635 20.02 11.39 -18.90
N PRO A 636 20.14 10.08 -19.22
CA PRO A 636 19.91 9.58 -20.58
C PRO A 636 18.54 9.93 -21.16
N PHE A 637 17.49 9.89 -20.35
CA PHE A 637 16.13 10.25 -20.76
C PHE A 637 15.94 11.76 -20.97
N VAL A 638 16.58 12.62 -20.16
CA VAL A 638 16.57 14.08 -20.40
C VAL A 638 17.32 14.38 -21.69
N ARG A 639 18.50 13.80 -21.89
CA ARG A 639 19.26 13.97 -23.13
C ARG A 639 18.48 13.51 -24.37
N ALA A 640 17.86 12.33 -24.33
CA ALA A 640 17.03 11.83 -25.43
C ALA A 640 15.90 12.80 -25.80
N VAL A 641 15.22 13.38 -24.79
CA VAL A 641 14.18 14.41 -24.97
C VAL A 641 14.74 15.71 -25.57
N LEU A 642 15.94 16.15 -25.15
CA LEU A 642 16.55 17.39 -25.63
C LEU A 642 17.19 17.27 -27.03
N ASP A 643 17.65 16.07 -27.38
CA ASP A 643 18.12 15.73 -28.73
C ASP A 643 16.91 15.65 -29.69
N ALA A 644 15.80 15.02 -29.26
CA ALA A 644 14.54 14.92 -30.02
C ALA A 644 13.62 16.16 -29.94
N ILE A 645 14.06 17.31 -29.41
CA ILE A 645 13.20 18.48 -29.15
C ILE A 645 12.53 19.08 -30.40
N ALA A 646 13.06 18.81 -31.60
CA ALA A 646 12.49 19.24 -32.88
C ALA A 646 11.62 18.16 -33.57
N GLU A 647 11.51 16.98 -32.97
CA GLU A 647 10.79 15.81 -33.51
C GLU A 647 9.40 15.68 -32.87
N GLY A 648 8.47 15.04 -33.60
CA GLY A 648 7.06 14.93 -33.24
C GLY A 648 6.14 15.73 -34.16
N GLY A 649 4.90 15.92 -33.74
CA GLY A 649 3.85 16.61 -34.49
C GLY A 649 2.84 17.31 -33.58
N TYR A 650 1.55 17.17 -33.91
CA TYR A 650 0.45 17.84 -33.21
C TYR A 650 0.36 17.53 -31.71
N VAL A 651 0.61 16.27 -31.31
CA VAL A 651 0.51 15.82 -29.92
C VAL A 651 1.56 16.51 -29.04
N GLU A 652 2.80 16.50 -29.51
CA GLU A 652 3.95 17.11 -28.87
C GLU A 652 3.78 18.63 -28.79
N ALA A 653 3.21 19.26 -29.83
CA ALA A 653 2.92 20.69 -29.82
C ALA A 653 1.87 21.07 -28.76
N LEU A 654 0.78 20.30 -28.63
CA LEU A 654 -0.24 20.49 -27.58
C LEU A 654 0.35 20.30 -26.17
N ALA A 655 1.09 19.21 -25.96
CA ALA A 655 1.74 18.91 -24.70
C ALA A 655 2.76 20.01 -24.30
N ARG A 656 3.59 20.47 -25.25
CA ARG A 656 4.57 21.53 -25.05
C ARG A 656 3.93 22.87 -24.70
N VAL A 657 2.86 23.27 -25.39
CA VAL A 657 2.16 24.52 -25.06
C VAL A 657 1.43 24.40 -23.71
N SER A 658 0.90 23.24 -23.39
CA SER A 658 0.32 22.97 -22.06
C SER A 658 1.36 23.09 -20.93
N ALA A 659 2.61 22.68 -21.19
CA ALA A 659 3.74 22.85 -20.27
C ALA A 659 4.23 24.31 -20.18
N LEU A 660 4.35 25.02 -21.30
CA LEU A 660 4.73 26.46 -21.34
C LEU A 660 3.73 27.37 -20.61
N LEU A 661 2.45 26.98 -20.54
CA LEU A 661 1.39 27.74 -19.87
C LEU A 661 1.12 27.27 -18.43
N ARG A 662 1.88 26.29 -17.94
CA ARG A 662 1.73 25.71 -16.60
C ARG A 662 2.22 26.69 -15.54
N ARG A 663 1.41 26.93 -14.50
CA ARG A 663 1.87 27.60 -13.28
C ARG A 663 2.66 26.58 -12.47
N GLN A 664 3.92 26.90 -12.14
CA GLN A 664 4.72 26.09 -11.23
C GLN A 664 4.24 26.32 -9.78
N ASP A 665 4.40 25.31 -8.94
CA ASP A 665 4.25 25.34 -7.48
C ASP A 665 2.90 25.84 -6.90
N GLN A 666 1.81 25.79 -7.69
CA GLN A 666 0.44 26.03 -7.20
C GLN A 666 -0.33 24.71 -7.04
N PRO A 667 -1.12 24.54 -5.95
CA PRO A 667 -2.08 23.46 -5.84
C PRO A 667 -3.02 23.37 -7.05
N LEU A 668 -3.41 22.13 -7.35
CA LEU A 668 -4.41 21.78 -8.35
C LEU A 668 -5.69 21.38 -7.61
N PRO A 669 -6.62 22.32 -7.36
CA PRO A 669 -7.91 21.98 -6.76
C PRO A 669 -8.71 21.10 -7.72
N LEU A 670 -9.50 20.17 -7.15
CA LEU A 670 -10.31 19.20 -7.90
C LEU A 670 -11.14 19.85 -9.02
N SER A 671 -11.81 20.97 -8.73
CA SER A 671 -12.62 21.74 -9.68
C SER A 671 -11.87 22.18 -10.96
N ARG A 672 -10.56 22.43 -10.87
CA ARG A 672 -9.71 22.77 -12.03
C ARG A 672 -9.41 21.53 -12.89
N LEU A 673 -9.40 20.35 -12.31
CA LEU A 673 -9.17 19.09 -13.01
C LEU A 673 -10.47 18.55 -13.63
N GLU A 674 -11.59 18.66 -12.91
CA GLU A 674 -12.95 18.40 -13.43
C GLU A 674 -13.23 19.27 -14.66
N LEU A 675 -13.00 20.59 -14.57
CA LEU A 675 -13.13 21.48 -15.72
C LEU A 675 -12.20 21.09 -16.89
N ARG A 676 -10.99 20.57 -16.64
CA ARG A 676 -10.12 20.05 -17.72
C ARG A 676 -10.73 18.82 -18.39
N HIS A 677 -11.41 17.96 -17.63
CA HIS A 677 -12.11 16.79 -18.17
C HIS A 677 -13.33 17.20 -19.02
N GLU A 678 -14.14 18.15 -18.55
CA GLU A 678 -15.24 18.76 -19.33
C GLU A 678 -14.72 19.34 -20.66
N LEU A 679 -13.71 20.21 -20.60
CA LEU A 679 -13.10 20.84 -21.77
C LEU A 679 -12.48 19.80 -22.71
N ALA A 680 -11.89 18.73 -22.19
CA ALA A 680 -11.34 17.65 -23.02
C ALA A 680 -12.43 16.87 -23.77
N THR A 681 -13.62 16.74 -23.17
CA THR A 681 -14.79 16.10 -23.79
C THR A 681 -15.42 17.01 -24.85
N GLU A 682 -15.62 18.30 -24.53
CA GLU A 682 -16.22 19.29 -25.43
C GLU A 682 -15.33 19.57 -26.66
N TYR A 683 -14.02 19.70 -26.45
CA TYR A 683 -13.04 19.96 -27.52
C TYR A 683 -12.37 18.67 -28.05
N ALA A 684 -12.98 17.50 -27.85
CA ALA A 684 -12.44 16.20 -28.28
C ALA A 684 -12.11 16.13 -29.78
N GLU A 685 -12.79 16.90 -30.64
CA GLU A 685 -12.46 17.03 -32.07
C GLU A 685 -11.05 17.61 -32.32
N TYR A 686 -10.52 18.41 -31.39
CA TYR A 686 -9.18 18.98 -31.45
C TYR A 686 -8.14 18.14 -30.70
N LEU A 687 -8.54 17.22 -29.84
CA LEU A 687 -7.57 16.43 -29.06
C LEU A 687 -7.02 15.21 -29.83
N PRO A 688 -5.83 14.70 -29.47
CA PRO A 688 -5.24 13.54 -30.12
C PRO A 688 -5.88 12.24 -29.60
N ARG A 689 -6.18 11.31 -30.52
CA ARG A 689 -6.73 9.98 -30.20
C ARG A 689 -5.60 9.00 -29.87
N ILE A 690 -5.03 9.12 -28.67
CA ILE A 690 -3.97 8.25 -28.15
C ILE A 690 -4.33 7.69 -26.78
N SER A 691 -3.57 6.71 -26.27
CA SER A 691 -3.81 6.20 -24.93
C SER A 691 -3.49 7.25 -23.85
N LEU A 692 -4.16 7.19 -22.70
CA LEU A 692 -3.87 8.07 -21.56
C LEU A 692 -2.42 7.95 -21.08
N HIS A 693 -1.84 6.74 -21.16
CA HIS A 693 -0.43 6.52 -20.84
C HIS A 693 0.49 7.28 -21.81
N ASP A 694 0.27 7.17 -23.13
CA ASP A 694 1.10 7.84 -24.12
C ASP A 694 0.95 9.37 -24.04
N TRP A 695 -0.26 9.85 -23.75
CA TRP A 695 -0.50 11.27 -23.48
C TRP A 695 0.30 11.75 -22.27
N ARG A 696 0.29 11.01 -21.14
CA ARG A 696 1.09 11.34 -19.97
C ARG A 696 2.59 11.27 -20.27
N ARG A 697 3.07 10.25 -20.96
CA ARG A 697 4.48 10.09 -21.36
C ARG A 697 4.97 11.27 -22.20
N ILE A 698 4.27 11.57 -23.29
CA ILE A 698 4.59 12.71 -24.17
C ILE A 698 4.51 14.02 -23.40
N ARG A 699 3.52 14.20 -22.52
CA ARG A 699 3.40 15.38 -21.67
C ARG A 699 4.60 15.56 -20.73
N GLY A 700 5.09 14.49 -20.12
CA GLY A 700 6.29 14.53 -19.26
C GLY A 700 7.57 14.82 -20.04
N GLU A 701 7.73 14.22 -21.22
CA GLU A 701 8.82 14.52 -22.15
C GLU A 701 8.82 15.99 -22.58
N GLN A 702 7.65 16.53 -22.98
CA GLN A 702 7.56 17.94 -23.36
C GLN A 702 7.72 18.90 -22.17
N GLU A 703 7.34 18.50 -20.95
CA GLU A 703 7.63 19.29 -19.75
C GLU A 703 9.12 19.33 -19.43
N ILE A 704 9.84 18.21 -19.58
CA ILE A 704 11.32 18.15 -19.48
C ILE A 704 11.96 19.08 -20.53
N ALA A 705 11.52 19.01 -21.80
CA ALA A 705 12.02 19.88 -22.86
C ALA A 705 11.81 21.37 -22.55
N VAL A 706 10.63 21.75 -22.06
CA VAL A 706 10.32 23.12 -21.65
C VAL A 706 11.13 23.55 -20.42
N ARG A 707 11.34 22.66 -19.44
CA ARG A 707 12.08 22.96 -18.21
C ARG A 707 13.55 23.29 -18.47
N TYR A 708 14.23 22.52 -19.33
CA TYR A 708 15.67 22.68 -19.56
C TYR A 708 16.02 23.58 -20.75
N GLU A 709 15.09 23.78 -21.69
CA GLU A 709 15.36 24.40 -23.00
C GLU A 709 14.17 25.25 -23.51
N THR A 710 13.56 26.09 -22.64
CA THR A 710 12.37 26.91 -22.94
C THR A 710 12.40 27.62 -24.29
N GLU A 711 13.52 28.26 -24.62
CA GLU A 711 13.67 29.03 -25.86
C GLU A 711 13.73 28.14 -27.10
N ARG A 712 14.51 27.04 -27.06
CA ARG A 712 14.53 26.04 -28.14
C ARG A 712 13.17 25.36 -28.29
N ALA A 713 12.46 25.09 -27.19
CA ALA A 713 11.11 24.52 -27.20
C ALA A 713 10.12 25.42 -27.98
N ILE A 714 10.15 26.74 -27.74
CA ILE A 714 9.36 27.73 -28.48
C ILE A 714 9.79 27.82 -29.96
N GLN A 715 11.10 27.90 -30.23
CA GLN A 715 11.63 28.01 -31.60
C GLN A 715 11.33 26.78 -32.47
N THR A 716 11.15 25.61 -31.86
CA THR A 716 10.83 24.35 -32.56
C THR A 716 9.33 24.04 -32.66
N LEU A 717 8.43 24.81 -32.03
CA LEU A 717 6.97 24.68 -32.22
C LEU A 717 6.54 24.75 -33.71
N PRO A 718 7.06 25.67 -34.54
CA PRO A 718 6.88 25.64 -36.00
C PRO A 718 7.26 24.34 -36.71
N GLN A 719 8.17 23.57 -36.11
CA GLN A 719 8.69 22.32 -36.67
C GLN A 719 7.78 21.13 -36.34
N LEU A 720 7.16 21.14 -35.15
CA LEU A 720 6.12 20.19 -34.78
C LEU A 720 4.83 20.44 -35.58
N LEU A 721 4.42 21.71 -35.69
CA LEU A 721 3.27 22.12 -36.49
C LEU A 721 3.67 22.46 -37.92
N ARG A 722 4.46 21.58 -38.58
CA ARG A 722 4.87 21.75 -39.99
C ARG A 722 3.69 21.64 -40.95
N ASP A 723 2.79 20.69 -40.69
CA ASP A 723 1.55 20.54 -41.46
C ASP A 723 0.63 21.75 -41.24
N ALA A 724 0.01 22.22 -42.32
CA ALA A 724 -0.90 23.36 -42.27
C ALA A 724 -2.20 23.02 -41.53
N THR A 725 -2.73 21.80 -41.71
CA THR A 725 -3.98 21.35 -41.09
C THR A 725 -3.83 21.25 -39.57
N ASP A 726 -2.73 20.65 -39.09
CA ASP A 726 -2.39 20.58 -37.67
C ASP A 726 -2.18 21.97 -37.06
N ARG A 727 -1.52 22.89 -37.79
CA ARG A 727 -1.32 24.26 -37.32
C ARG A 727 -2.64 25.03 -37.22
N GLU A 728 -3.53 24.89 -38.19
CA GLU A 728 -4.86 25.52 -38.17
C GLU A 728 -5.74 24.92 -37.07
N ARG A 729 -5.75 23.59 -36.92
CA ARG A 729 -6.41 22.85 -35.82
C ARG A 729 -5.90 23.32 -34.45
N PHE A 730 -4.59 23.51 -34.30
CA PHE A 730 -3.96 23.99 -33.07
C PHE A 730 -4.38 25.43 -32.75
N LEU A 731 -4.29 26.33 -33.73
CA LEU A 731 -4.66 27.75 -33.55
C LEU A 731 -6.16 27.92 -33.27
N ALA A 732 -7.02 27.09 -33.89
CA ALA A 732 -8.45 27.05 -33.62
C ALA A 732 -8.76 26.63 -32.18
N LEU A 733 -8.10 25.57 -31.67
CA LEU A 733 -8.24 25.15 -30.27
C LEU A 733 -7.79 26.26 -29.30
N VAL A 734 -6.61 26.86 -29.53
CA VAL A 734 -6.11 27.96 -28.70
C VAL A 734 -7.05 29.17 -28.73
N ALA A 735 -7.67 29.47 -29.87
CA ALA A 735 -8.66 30.54 -29.99
C ALA A 735 -9.95 30.22 -29.22
N LYS A 736 -10.51 29.01 -29.38
CA LYS A 736 -11.70 28.53 -28.64
C LYS A 736 -11.45 28.58 -27.11
N LEU A 737 -10.35 27.99 -26.63
CA LEU A 737 -9.98 28.02 -25.21
C LEU A 737 -9.68 29.43 -24.68
N SER A 738 -9.17 30.35 -25.50
CA SER A 738 -8.99 31.76 -25.09
C SER A 738 -10.32 32.54 -25.00
N ALA A 739 -11.35 32.08 -25.70
CA ALA A 739 -12.68 32.69 -25.71
C ALA A 739 -13.59 32.16 -24.60
N ASP A 740 -13.38 30.91 -24.17
CA ASP A 740 -14.15 30.23 -23.12
C ASP A 740 -14.04 30.96 -21.77
N GLU A 741 -15.19 31.36 -21.19
CA GLU A 741 -15.23 32.14 -19.96
C GLU A 741 -14.73 31.37 -18.73
N ARG A 742 -14.93 30.05 -18.71
CA ARG A 742 -14.42 29.15 -17.66
C ARG A 742 -12.88 29.14 -17.65
N VAL A 743 -12.28 29.29 -18.83
CA VAL A 743 -10.82 29.32 -19.01
C VAL A 743 -10.24 30.73 -18.79
N ARG A 744 -10.96 31.80 -19.11
CA ARG A 744 -10.51 33.20 -18.90
C ARG A 744 -10.16 33.51 -17.45
N GLY A 745 -10.89 32.96 -16.47
CA GLY A 745 -10.55 33.10 -15.05
C GLY A 745 -9.23 32.41 -14.66
N LEU A 746 -8.86 31.34 -15.36
CA LEU A 746 -7.69 30.51 -15.09
C LEU A 746 -6.42 30.94 -15.86
N VAL A 747 -6.56 31.55 -17.03
CA VAL A 747 -5.45 32.07 -17.87
C VAL A 747 -5.27 33.58 -17.64
N SER A 748 -5.15 33.93 -16.36
CA SER A 748 -5.30 35.29 -15.86
C SER A 748 -3.99 35.98 -15.44
N SER A 749 -2.86 35.26 -15.31
CA SER A 749 -1.57 35.89 -15.02
C SER A 749 -0.99 36.57 -16.27
N GLU A 750 -0.30 37.69 -16.04
CA GLU A 750 0.33 38.47 -17.10
C GLU A 750 1.38 37.66 -17.88
N GLU A 751 2.13 36.81 -17.16
CA GLU A 751 3.10 35.85 -17.71
C GLU A 751 2.46 34.85 -18.70
N GLN A 752 1.30 34.27 -18.35
CA GLN A 752 0.60 33.32 -19.23
C GLN A 752 0.13 34.01 -20.53
N ARG A 753 -0.32 35.27 -20.45
CA ARG A 753 -0.70 36.06 -21.63
C ARG A 753 0.52 36.42 -22.49
N ALA A 754 1.63 36.81 -21.85
CA ALA A 754 2.89 37.09 -22.54
C ALA A 754 3.39 35.83 -23.27
N MET A 755 3.39 34.67 -22.61
CA MET A 755 3.79 33.40 -23.21
C MET A 755 2.87 33.00 -24.38
N LEU A 756 1.55 33.15 -24.26
CA LEU A 756 0.62 32.98 -25.39
C LEU A 756 0.94 33.90 -26.57
N GLY A 757 1.32 35.15 -26.30
CA GLY A 757 1.80 36.10 -27.32
C GLY A 757 3.04 35.59 -28.04
N ARG A 758 4.06 35.12 -27.30
CA ARG A 758 5.30 34.54 -27.84
C ARG A 758 5.02 33.30 -28.70
N ILE A 759 4.14 32.40 -28.25
CA ILE A 759 3.73 31.21 -29.01
C ILE A 759 3.03 31.60 -30.32
N ARG A 760 2.10 32.56 -30.28
CA ARG A 760 1.42 33.07 -31.49
C ARG A 760 2.41 33.71 -32.48
N GLN A 761 3.40 34.45 -31.99
CA GLN A 761 4.45 35.05 -32.82
C GLN A 761 5.36 34.00 -33.48
N ALA A 762 5.77 32.96 -32.74
CA ALA A 762 6.56 31.86 -33.28
C ALA A 762 5.84 31.16 -34.45
N LEU A 763 4.52 30.94 -34.32
CA LEU A 763 3.70 30.28 -35.34
C LEU A 763 3.33 31.20 -36.52
N SER A 764 3.21 32.52 -36.32
CA SER A 764 2.89 33.46 -37.39
C SER A 764 4.08 33.74 -38.32
N ASN A 765 5.31 33.76 -37.78
CA ASN A 765 6.55 33.97 -38.54
C ASN A 765 6.75 32.94 -39.68
N VAL A 766 6.13 31.76 -39.58
CA VAL A 766 6.19 30.72 -40.63
C VAL A 766 5.45 31.14 -41.91
N LYS A 767 4.37 31.94 -41.82
CA LYS A 767 3.70 32.51 -43.00
C LYS A 767 4.63 33.45 -43.77
N ALA A 768 5.49 34.21 -43.07
CA ALA A 768 6.46 35.11 -43.69
C ALA A 768 7.63 34.36 -44.38
N ALA A 769 8.06 33.23 -43.81
CA ALA A 769 9.12 32.40 -44.41
C ALA A 769 8.65 31.68 -45.68
N ASN A 770 7.49 31.01 -45.64
CA ASN A 770 6.93 30.33 -46.81
C ASN A 770 6.49 31.33 -47.91
N GLY A 771 6.01 32.52 -47.53
CA GLY A 771 5.70 33.60 -48.48
C GLY A 771 6.91 34.11 -49.27
N LYS A 772 8.12 34.07 -48.69
CA LYS A 772 9.36 34.41 -49.40
C LYS A 772 9.88 33.28 -50.29
N ALA A 773 9.66 32.01 -49.92
CA ALA A 773 10.03 30.86 -50.76
C ALA A 773 9.18 30.77 -52.04
N ALA A 774 7.90 31.15 -51.98
CA ALA A 774 6.99 31.16 -53.13
C ALA A 774 7.34 32.23 -54.21
N ASN A 775 8.00 33.33 -53.81
CA ASN A 775 8.37 34.43 -54.72
C ASN A 775 9.80 34.32 -55.30
N GLY A 776 10.47 33.18 -55.10
CA GLY A 776 11.91 33.03 -55.35
C GLY A 776 12.32 31.94 -56.33
N LYS A 777 11.55 31.68 -57.41
CA LYS A 777 11.98 30.73 -58.47
C LYS A 777 11.33 30.97 -59.84
N ALA A 778 11.83 31.97 -60.56
CA ALA A 778 11.54 32.21 -61.98
C ALA A 778 12.81 32.62 -62.75
N ALA A 779 13.82 31.74 -62.79
CA ALA A 779 14.96 31.84 -63.72
C ALA A 779 15.84 30.57 -63.70
N ASN A 780 15.48 29.56 -64.48
CA ASN A 780 16.37 28.85 -65.43
C ASN A 780 15.74 27.52 -65.85
N GLY A 781 15.38 27.43 -67.14
CA GLY A 781 15.03 26.16 -67.75
C GLY A 781 16.28 25.37 -68.12
N ARG A 782 16.27 24.07 -67.81
CA ARG A 782 16.98 23.05 -68.60
C ARG A 782 16.10 21.81 -68.65
N THR A 783 15.62 21.52 -69.86
CA THR A 783 14.95 20.28 -70.21
C THR A 783 15.90 19.10 -70.07
N LEU A 784 15.38 17.95 -69.63
CA LEU A 784 15.86 16.62 -69.98
C LEU A 784 14.74 15.62 -69.66
N ASP A 785 14.38 14.79 -70.64
CA ASP A 785 13.41 13.71 -70.49
C ASP A 785 13.84 12.69 -69.44
N ASN A 786 12.86 12.05 -68.78
CA ASN A 786 12.89 10.58 -68.77
C ASN A 786 11.54 9.90 -68.58
N LYS A 787 11.39 8.74 -69.22
CA LYS A 787 10.20 7.88 -69.17
C LYS A 787 10.14 7.12 -67.85
N THR A 788 8.95 7.00 -67.27
CA THR A 788 8.67 6.08 -66.16
C THR A 788 8.35 4.67 -66.67
N GLU A 789 9.34 3.77 -66.65
CA GLU A 789 9.08 2.33 -66.72
C GLU A 789 8.65 1.78 -65.35
N HIS A 790 7.57 1.00 -65.32
CA HIS A 790 7.21 0.17 -64.17
C HIS A 790 8.18 -1.02 -64.03
N ARG A 791 8.88 -1.12 -62.90
CA ARG A 791 9.43 -2.41 -62.43
C ARG A 791 9.15 -2.67 -60.94
N ARG A 792 8.53 -3.82 -60.69
CA ARG A 792 8.34 -4.41 -59.35
C ARG A 792 9.70 -4.86 -58.77
N PRO A 793 9.89 -4.87 -57.44
CA PRO A 793 11.00 -5.58 -56.82
C PRO A 793 10.76 -7.10 -56.91
N ALA A 794 11.76 -7.85 -57.39
CA ALA A 794 11.73 -9.30 -57.39
C ALA A 794 12.29 -9.87 -56.08
N GLY A 795 11.69 -10.94 -55.57
CA GLY A 795 12.14 -11.60 -54.34
C GLY A 795 13.44 -12.38 -54.51
N ARG A 796 14.24 -12.49 -53.43
CA ARG A 796 15.40 -13.38 -53.35
C ARG A 796 14.97 -14.76 -52.85
N LYS A 797 15.25 -15.80 -53.65
CA LYS A 797 15.15 -17.20 -53.24
C LYS A 797 16.30 -17.58 -52.30
N ALA A 798 16.00 -18.28 -51.21
CA ALA A 798 16.97 -19.14 -50.54
C ALA A 798 16.94 -20.54 -51.16
N ALA A 799 18.07 -21.24 -51.20
CA ALA A 799 18.22 -22.53 -51.87
C ALA A 799 17.77 -23.72 -51.00
N ALA A 800 17.31 -24.78 -51.65
CA ALA A 800 16.89 -26.02 -50.99
C ALA A 800 18.03 -27.05 -50.93
N GLY A 801 18.21 -27.68 -49.76
CA GLY A 801 18.98 -28.93 -49.58
C GLY A 801 18.03 -30.10 -49.36
N ARG A 802 18.30 -31.26 -49.99
CA ARG A 802 17.38 -32.41 -50.04
C ARG A 802 17.48 -33.38 -48.85
N ALA A 803 16.34 -34.00 -48.58
CA ALA A 803 16.08 -35.05 -47.59
C ALA A 803 16.93 -36.33 -47.68
N ALA A 804 16.98 -37.05 -46.55
CA ALA A 804 17.18 -38.51 -46.48
C ALA A 804 16.21 -39.13 -45.43
N LYS A 805 15.77 -40.38 -45.65
CA LYS A 805 14.71 -41.08 -44.90
C LYS A 805 15.25 -41.92 -43.71
N PRO A 806 14.37 -42.36 -42.77
CA PRO A 806 14.78 -43.06 -41.56
C PRO A 806 15.06 -44.56 -41.77
N ARG A 807 15.75 -45.20 -40.81
CA ARG A 807 15.89 -46.66 -40.69
C ARG A 807 15.65 -47.13 -39.25
N SER A 808 15.13 -48.35 -39.16
CA SER A 808 14.53 -49.02 -37.99
C SER A 808 15.49 -49.91 -37.19
N ARG A 809 15.15 -50.12 -35.91
CA ARG A 809 15.24 -51.37 -35.08
C ARG A 809 14.79 -51.02 -33.64
N GLN A 810 13.83 -51.67 -32.98
CA GLN A 810 13.83 -53.04 -32.38
C GLN A 810 15.10 -53.32 -31.55
N ALA A 811 15.10 -53.78 -30.28
CA ALA A 811 14.07 -54.03 -29.25
C ALA A 811 14.82 -54.08 -27.85
N ALA A 812 14.32 -54.46 -26.66
CA ALA A 812 13.09 -55.13 -26.21
C ALA A 812 12.86 -54.89 -24.68
N LEU A 813 11.96 -55.69 -24.04
CA LEU A 813 11.98 -56.29 -22.67
C LEU A 813 12.87 -55.64 -21.57
N GLY A 814 12.47 -55.43 -20.31
CA GLY A 814 11.46 -56.09 -19.47
C GLY A 814 11.66 -55.67 -17.98
N PRO A 815 10.89 -56.21 -17.01
CA PRO A 815 10.46 -55.41 -15.84
C PRO A 815 11.13 -55.73 -14.48
N ARG A 816 11.08 -54.75 -13.58
CA ARG A 816 10.62 -54.92 -12.18
C ARG A 816 10.21 -53.58 -11.58
#